data_AF-A0A1N7PPV7-F1
#
_entry.id   AF-A0A1N7PPV7-F1
#
_cell.length_a   1.000
_cell.length_b   1.000
_cell.length_c   1.000
_cell.angle_alpha   90.00
_cell.angle_beta   90.00
_cell.angle_gamma   90.00
#
_symmetry.space_group_name_H-M   'P 1'
#
loop_
_entity.id
_entity.type
_entity.pdbx_description
1 polymer ?
#
loop_
_entity_poly.entity_id
_entity_poly.type
_entity_poly.pdbx_seq_one_letter_code
_entity_poly.pdbx_strand_id
1 'polypeptide(L)'
;MNKIHRVIWSVRTGSWVVVAETTHSRGKGGGRAVGKALLAVLISSGLGAESALADQPATTVIPASGKTNAYISANGVPVVNIETANATGLSHNRYTRYDVEANGLVLNNGNNSQIARQSQLAGQVTSNMNLVKEATVILNEVVSVNRSTLAGYTEVLGGKADVIVANPYGITCDGCGFINTDRATLTTGTSTIGADGSLTGFTVNSGDVLIGAQGIDATAQQVLDMVTRSVKVDGNINTSPTGSLGITTGNNSWNYDSRNTTGTVAGNGAAPSYAIDSTALGGMYAGRIRIIATEAGVGVRMLGDAAASVDDFTISSAGKVEIQSAISAARDLAIASTSSTGNSDVFVKGLDAQLSAGHDLTVLATNGQVTLSEGELYAANNLDVTAASLSDVSTTDKARFAGADNTLVVSGEASIDGSVWGADNALSGTFDSLSVGANGATIHAGTTVDLSTTNDLTLANAAVRSTGDMTLAASAGTISTTSGTGQGIQTTNGNLSLTAGNGLNNAGTITADTGSVTARVDGTLNNSGTLHAKTTVDIADKANSSTENILNSGTLIADGSLVAKAASFTNQAGATVQGTTGTTVTATALINDGTFIASDTAGQSGNFTLSSLSNSGTLQSKEDLGFNVTGTLANTGKLLATHDLSVNAATSALAISNTNPGVIQAGNALTISGANATFNTQSGTVLGNTTGITVSSLNNSGTLQSNA
;
A
#
# COMPACT_ATOMS: atom_id res chain seq x y z
N MET A 1 10.49 -12.09 32.35
CA MET A 1 10.42 -13.54 32.66
C MET A 1 9.07 -14.08 32.23
N ASN A 2 8.92 -14.42 30.95
CA ASN A 2 7.67 -14.98 30.40
C ASN A 2 7.70 -16.50 30.53
N LYS A 3 6.84 -17.06 31.38
CA LYS A 3 6.59 -18.51 31.39
C LYS A 3 5.54 -18.80 30.32
N ILE A 4 5.96 -19.38 29.21
CA ILE A 4 5.06 -19.83 28.15
C ILE A 4 4.35 -21.10 28.66
N HIS A 5 3.02 -21.08 28.58
CA HIS A 5 2.16 -22.21 28.93
C HIS A 5 1.36 -22.65 27.71
N ARG A 6 1.21 -23.97 27.52
CA ARG A 6 0.35 -24.54 26.48
C ARG A 6 -0.83 -25.26 27.12
N VAL A 7 -2.01 -25.13 26.49
CA VAL A 7 -3.21 -25.84 26.92
C VAL A 7 -3.31 -27.17 26.16
N ILE A 8 -3.46 -28.28 26.90
CA ILE A 8 -3.59 -29.63 26.32
C ILE A 8 -4.84 -30.35 26.85
N TRP A 9 -5.48 -31.17 26.02
CA TRP A 9 -6.66 -31.94 26.39
C TRP A 9 -6.27 -33.16 27.22
N SER A 10 -6.74 -33.22 28.46
CA SER A 10 -6.50 -34.36 29.37
C SER A 10 -7.65 -35.35 29.29
N VAL A 11 -7.41 -36.49 28.64
CA VAL A 11 -8.39 -37.59 28.51
C VAL A 11 -8.75 -38.19 29.87
N ARG A 12 -7.89 -38.03 30.88
CA ARG A 12 -8.11 -38.57 32.23
C ARG A 12 -9.07 -37.70 33.06
N THR A 13 -9.16 -36.41 32.75
CA THR A 13 -10.02 -35.45 33.47
C THR A 13 -11.17 -34.92 32.62
N GLY A 14 -11.20 -35.24 31.33
CA GLY A 14 -12.21 -34.77 30.38
C GLY A 14 -12.20 -33.25 30.19
N SER A 15 -11.03 -32.61 30.33
CA SER A 15 -10.92 -31.16 30.33
C SER A 15 -9.58 -30.67 29.75
N TRP A 16 -9.56 -29.41 29.29
CA TRP A 16 -8.35 -28.71 28.85
C TRP A 16 -7.58 -28.20 30.07
N VAL A 17 -6.27 -28.50 30.13
CA VAL A 17 -5.41 -28.16 31.28
C VAL A 17 -4.20 -27.36 30.80
N VAL A 18 -3.85 -26.32 31.54
CA VAL A 18 -2.68 -25.47 31.30
C VAL A 18 -1.42 -26.18 31.81
N VAL A 19 -0.41 -26.36 30.96
CA VAL A 19 0.87 -27.01 31.32
C VAL A 19 2.03 -26.07 30.98
N ALA A 20 3.00 -25.97 31.90
CA ALA A 20 4.23 -25.20 31.71
C ALA A 20 5.23 -26.00 30.86
N GLU A 21 5.79 -25.38 29.83
CA GLU A 21 6.74 -26.00 28.91
C GLU A 21 8.16 -25.99 29.50
N THR A 22 8.42 -26.75 30.55
CA THR A 22 9.79 -27.03 31.02
C THR A 22 9.85 -28.38 31.71
N THR A 23 10.28 -29.43 30.99
CA THR A 23 11.19 -30.49 31.53
C THR A 23 11.64 -31.46 30.44
N HIS A 24 12.96 -31.69 30.41
CA HIS A 24 13.65 -32.70 29.62
C HIS A 24 13.20 -34.12 29.95
N SER A 25 13.10 -34.97 28.93
CA SER A 25 12.94 -36.41 29.09
C SER A 25 14.20 -37.03 29.70
N ARG A 26 14.02 -37.77 30.80
CA ARG A 26 15.09 -38.53 31.48
C ARG A 26 15.06 -39.96 30.96
N GLY A 27 16.02 -40.31 30.11
CA GLY A 27 16.22 -41.67 29.62
C GLY A 27 16.73 -42.59 30.74
N LYS A 28 16.18 -43.81 30.79
CA LYS A 28 16.63 -44.92 31.65
C LYS A 28 17.94 -45.49 31.09
N GLY A 29 19.04 -45.36 31.84
CA GLY A 29 20.30 -46.06 31.59
C GLY A 29 20.66 -46.92 32.80
N GLY A 30 20.71 -48.23 32.60
CA GLY A 30 20.97 -49.25 33.63
C GLY A 30 22.37 -49.17 34.23
N GLY A 31 22.47 -49.67 35.45
CA GLY A 31 23.67 -49.57 36.27
C GLY A 31 24.85 -50.42 35.81
N ARG A 32 26.02 -50.05 36.31
CA ARG A 32 27.06 -50.98 36.75
C ARG A 32 27.91 -50.29 37.81
N ALA A 33 27.92 -50.88 38.99
CA ALA A 33 28.83 -50.55 40.07
C ALA A 33 30.18 -51.21 39.79
N VAL A 34 31.28 -50.45 39.91
CA VAL A 34 32.60 -50.97 40.26
C VAL A 34 33.23 -49.95 41.21
N GLY A 35 33.61 -50.42 42.39
CA GLY A 35 34.11 -49.59 43.48
C GLY A 35 35.62 -49.41 43.50
N LYS A 36 36.00 -48.37 44.27
CA LYS A 36 37.23 -48.15 45.04
C LYS A 36 38.58 -48.17 44.31
N ALA A 37 39.28 -47.03 44.38
CA ALA A 37 40.52 -46.94 45.19
C ALA A 37 40.93 -45.47 45.37
N LEU A 38 41.16 -45.09 46.64
CA LEU A 38 41.99 -43.96 47.02
C LEU A 38 43.42 -44.20 46.53
N LEU A 39 44.09 -43.15 46.05
CA LEU A 39 45.51 -42.96 46.34
C LEU A 39 45.86 -41.47 46.33
N ALA A 40 46.13 -40.96 47.52
CA ALA A 40 46.80 -39.69 47.75
C ALA A 40 48.30 -39.88 47.46
N VAL A 41 48.88 -39.00 46.65
CA VAL A 41 50.33 -38.86 46.52
C VAL A 41 50.65 -37.38 46.72
N LEU A 42 51.12 -37.07 47.93
CA LEU A 42 51.89 -35.87 48.26
C LEU A 42 53.30 -36.06 47.70
N ILE A 43 53.72 -35.19 46.78
CA ILE A 43 55.13 -34.96 46.48
C ILE A 43 55.39 -33.46 46.66
N SER A 44 56.15 -33.17 47.71
CA SER A 44 56.80 -31.89 47.98
C SER A 44 58.03 -31.69 47.08
N SER A 45 58.49 -30.44 47.06
CA SER A 45 59.81 -29.91 46.67
C SER A 45 60.13 -29.71 45.18
N GLY A 46 60.33 -28.43 44.83
CA GLY A 46 60.99 -27.99 43.60
C GLY A 46 60.86 -26.48 43.36
N LEU A 47 61.58 -25.65 44.13
CA LEU A 47 61.88 -24.27 43.73
C LEU A 47 62.70 -24.31 42.44
N GLY A 48 62.13 -23.77 41.37
CA GLY A 48 62.82 -23.43 40.13
C GLY A 48 62.15 -22.19 39.58
N ALA A 49 62.67 -21.02 39.95
CA ALA A 49 62.31 -19.76 39.33
C ALA A 49 62.92 -19.74 37.92
N GLU A 50 62.19 -20.28 36.95
CA GLU A 50 62.38 -19.90 35.56
C GLU A 50 61.41 -18.77 35.29
N SER A 51 61.96 -17.59 35.08
CA SER A 51 61.26 -16.43 34.55
C SER A 51 60.74 -16.79 33.16
N ALA A 52 59.60 -17.47 33.10
CA ALA A 52 58.75 -17.38 31.93
C ALA A 52 58.43 -15.89 31.79
N LEU A 53 59.03 -15.25 30.78
CA LEU A 53 58.45 -14.07 30.19
C LEU A 53 57.00 -14.43 29.94
N ALA A 54 56.10 -13.95 30.80
CA ALA A 54 54.68 -14.06 30.57
C ALA A 54 54.46 -13.38 29.22
N ASP A 55 54.19 -14.20 28.21
CA ASP A 55 53.68 -13.76 26.92
C ASP A 55 52.46 -12.91 27.26
N GLN A 56 52.59 -11.59 27.12
CA GLN A 56 51.46 -10.69 27.33
C GLN A 56 50.37 -11.20 26.38
N PRO A 57 49.16 -11.52 26.87
CA PRO A 57 48.13 -12.05 26.00
C PRO A 57 48.00 -11.10 24.82
N ALA A 58 48.12 -11.64 23.60
CA ALA A 58 48.16 -10.84 22.38
C ALA A 58 46.99 -9.86 22.40
N THR A 59 47.27 -8.56 22.42
CA THR A 59 46.20 -7.57 22.53
C THR A 59 45.36 -7.64 21.26
N THR A 60 44.04 -7.74 21.42
CA THR A 60 43.08 -7.70 20.32
C THR A 60 42.99 -6.33 19.65
N VAL A 61 43.66 -5.33 20.24
CA VAL A 61 43.85 -4.00 19.70
C VAL A 61 45.34 -3.71 19.57
N ILE A 62 45.81 -3.45 18.35
CA ILE A 62 47.22 -3.22 18.02
C ILE A 62 47.35 -1.85 17.34
N PRO A 63 47.79 -0.80 18.06
CA PRO A 63 48.05 0.51 17.48
C PRO A 63 49.10 0.47 16.37
N ALA A 64 48.88 1.23 15.29
CA ALA A 64 49.73 1.26 14.11
C ALA A 64 50.72 2.43 14.08
N SER A 65 50.36 3.57 14.71
CA SER A 65 51.14 4.80 14.63
C SER A 65 50.76 5.80 15.72
N GLY A 66 51.60 6.83 15.89
CA GLY A 66 51.33 7.94 16.82
C GLY A 66 51.69 7.59 18.27
N LYS A 67 51.07 8.30 19.21
CA LYS A 67 51.15 8.07 20.66
C LYS A 67 50.09 7.11 21.17
N THR A 68 49.14 6.70 20.31
CA THR A 68 48.13 5.68 20.65
C THR A 68 48.85 4.42 21.17
N ASN A 69 48.51 3.99 22.37
CA ASN A 69 49.08 2.77 22.97
C ASN A 69 47.98 1.96 23.67
N ALA A 70 48.15 0.65 23.73
CA ALA A 70 47.21 -0.27 24.35
C ALA A 70 47.92 -1.13 25.38
N TYR A 71 47.24 -1.45 26.48
CA TYR A 71 47.72 -2.37 27.51
C TYR A 71 46.55 -3.13 28.11
N ILE A 72 46.83 -4.23 28.79
CA ILE A 72 45.81 -5.01 29.49
C ILE A 72 45.75 -4.54 30.95
N SER A 73 44.56 -4.16 31.42
CA SER A 73 44.35 -3.79 32.82
C SER A 73 44.42 -5.01 33.75
N ALA A 74 44.50 -4.79 35.05
CA ALA A 74 44.66 -5.86 36.04
C ALA A 74 43.51 -6.89 36.05
N ASN A 75 42.32 -6.53 35.56
CA ASN A 75 41.17 -7.43 35.45
C ASN A 75 41.02 -8.06 34.05
N GLY A 76 42.00 -7.88 33.16
CA GLY A 76 42.05 -8.53 31.85
C GLY A 76 41.38 -7.76 30.70
N VAL A 77 40.79 -6.58 30.96
CA VAL A 77 40.17 -5.76 29.91
C VAL A 77 41.25 -4.89 29.23
N PRO A 78 41.35 -4.89 27.89
CA PRO A 78 42.23 -3.99 27.17
C PRO A 78 41.85 -2.51 27.39
N VAL A 79 42.85 -1.68 27.59
CA VAL A 79 42.73 -0.22 27.72
C VAL A 79 43.60 0.43 26.65
N VAL A 80 43.00 1.32 25.87
CA VAL A 80 43.66 2.14 24.85
C VAL A 80 43.81 3.55 25.39
N ASN A 81 45.05 3.96 25.59
CA ASN A 81 45.37 5.38 25.70
C ASN A 81 45.31 5.99 24.30
N ILE A 82 44.21 6.70 24.04
CA ILE A 82 43.96 7.35 22.75
C ILE A 82 44.98 8.46 22.45
N GLU A 83 45.11 8.85 21.19
CA GLU A 83 45.95 9.93 20.69
C GLU A 83 45.55 11.29 21.27
N THR A 84 46.50 12.24 21.30
CA THR A 84 46.23 13.65 21.61
C THR A 84 45.07 14.18 20.75
N ALA A 85 44.04 14.74 21.40
CA ALA A 85 42.96 15.44 20.70
C ALA A 85 43.51 16.69 19.99
N ASN A 86 43.16 16.88 18.72
CA ASN A 86 43.54 18.07 17.96
C ASN A 86 42.72 19.30 18.38
N ALA A 87 42.96 20.45 17.73
CA ALA A 87 42.28 21.71 18.06
C ALA A 87 40.75 21.64 17.91
N THR A 88 40.23 20.76 17.05
CA THR A 88 38.80 20.53 16.84
C THR A 88 38.19 19.49 17.79
N GLY A 89 39.01 18.84 18.63
CA GLY A 89 38.58 17.82 19.59
C GLY A 89 38.60 16.38 19.05
N LEU A 90 39.08 16.17 17.82
CA LEU A 90 39.26 14.84 17.23
C LEU A 90 40.53 14.17 17.76
N SER A 91 40.39 12.97 18.33
CA SER A 91 41.47 12.02 18.56
C SER A 91 41.43 10.95 17.47
N HIS A 92 42.47 10.91 16.63
CA HIS A 92 42.58 9.98 15.49
C HIS A 92 43.54 8.85 15.82
N ASN A 93 42.99 7.67 16.04
CA ASN A 93 43.70 6.48 16.46
C ASN A 93 43.75 5.49 15.30
N ARG A 94 44.95 5.01 14.95
CA ARG A 94 45.16 4.07 13.84
C ARG A 94 45.61 2.72 14.35
N TYR A 95 45.09 1.65 13.75
CA TYR A 95 45.31 0.28 14.20
C TYR A 95 45.64 -0.68 13.06
N THR A 96 46.49 -1.67 13.33
CA THR A 96 46.64 -2.86 12.47
C THR A 96 45.69 -3.98 12.89
N ARG A 97 45.07 -3.88 14.06
CA ARG A 97 43.99 -4.74 14.53
C ARG A 97 43.15 -3.99 15.56
N TYR A 98 41.83 -4.05 15.45
CA TYR A 98 40.92 -3.46 16.43
C TYR A 98 39.73 -4.41 16.60
N ASP A 99 39.82 -5.30 17.58
CA ASP A 99 38.72 -6.17 18.01
C ASP A 99 38.37 -5.89 19.47
N VAL A 100 37.08 -5.95 19.79
CA VAL A 100 36.54 -5.85 21.14
C VAL A 100 36.05 -7.23 21.53
N GLU A 101 36.65 -7.83 22.54
CA GLU A 101 36.20 -9.13 23.06
C GLU A 101 34.99 -8.97 23.99
N ALA A 102 34.40 -10.08 24.43
CA ALA A 102 33.20 -10.08 25.28
C ALA A 102 33.40 -9.39 26.64
N ASN A 103 34.63 -9.31 27.14
CA ASN A 103 34.99 -8.55 28.34
C ASN A 103 35.08 -7.03 28.10
N GLY A 104 35.00 -6.59 26.84
CA GLY A 104 34.95 -5.20 26.43
C GLY A 104 36.31 -4.55 26.17
N LEU A 105 36.28 -3.24 25.91
CA LEU A 105 37.44 -2.39 25.60
C LEU A 105 37.25 -1.01 26.23
N VAL A 106 38.30 -0.44 26.82
CA VAL A 106 38.26 0.93 27.34
C VAL A 106 39.08 1.87 26.47
N LEU A 107 38.45 2.94 26.00
CA LEU A 107 39.08 4.11 25.39
C LEU A 107 39.34 5.14 26.50
N ASN A 108 40.61 5.28 26.91
CA ASN A 108 41.00 6.18 27.99
C ASN A 108 41.08 7.63 27.50
N ASN A 109 39.96 8.34 27.61
CA ASN A 109 39.81 9.77 27.31
C ASN A 109 40.09 10.67 28.52
N GLY A 110 40.63 10.13 29.63
CA GLY A 110 40.90 10.89 30.84
C GLY A 110 42.23 11.64 30.76
N ASN A 111 42.18 12.98 30.77
CA ASN A 111 43.39 13.80 30.85
C ASN A 111 44.04 13.77 32.25
N ASN A 112 45.20 14.41 32.38
CA ASN A 112 46.00 14.45 33.61
C ASN A 112 45.41 15.29 34.77
N SER A 113 44.20 15.83 34.65
CA SER A 113 43.52 16.54 35.75
C SER A 113 43.16 15.61 36.92
N GLN A 114 43.00 14.31 36.63
CA GLN A 114 42.78 13.25 37.61
C GLN A 114 43.66 12.06 37.25
N ILE A 115 44.62 11.72 38.12
CA ILE A 115 45.63 10.69 37.84
C ILE A 115 45.06 9.27 37.73
N ALA A 116 43.93 8.99 38.38
CA ALA A 116 43.26 7.71 38.29
C ALA A 116 41.74 7.91 38.22
N ARG A 117 41.07 7.12 37.39
CA ARG A 117 39.62 7.11 37.19
C ARG A 117 39.10 5.68 37.26
N GLN A 118 37.87 5.53 37.75
CA GLN A 118 37.21 4.23 37.82
C GLN A 118 36.46 3.96 36.50
N SER A 119 36.91 2.98 35.74
CA SER A 119 36.20 2.40 34.60
C SER A 119 35.21 1.34 35.06
N GLN A 120 34.11 1.21 34.32
CA GLN A 120 33.11 0.17 34.50
C GLN A 120 33.62 -1.20 34.06
N LEU A 121 34.42 -1.24 32.98
CA LEU A 121 34.96 -2.49 32.42
C LEU A 121 36.33 -2.88 33.00
N ALA A 122 37.27 -1.95 33.13
CA ALA A 122 38.69 -2.22 33.44
C ALA A 122 39.11 -1.94 34.90
N GLY A 123 38.20 -1.49 35.76
CA GLY A 123 38.54 -1.11 37.13
C GLY A 123 39.27 0.23 37.21
N GLN A 124 40.27 0.36 38.09
CA GLN A 124 41.07 1.58 38.19
C GLN A 124 42.02 1.70 36.99
N VAL A 125 41.91 2.81 36.26
CA VAL A 125 42.71 3.13 35.08
C VAL A 125 43.38 4.49 35.30
N THR A 126 44.69 4.56 35.06
CA THR A 126 45.46 5.80 35.20
C THR A 126 45.19 6.76 34.06
N SER A 127 45.39 8.06 34.28
CA SER A 127 45.21 9.10 33.25
C SER A 127 46.00 8.82 31.98
N ASN A 128 45.41 9.13 30.83
CA ASN A 128 46.08 9.08 29.55
C ASN A 128 47.04 10.28 29.41
N MET A 129 48.34 10.01 29.51
CA MET A 129 49.39 11.02 29.41
C MET A 129 49.55 11.63 28.00
N ASN A 130 48.84 11.10 27.00
CA ASN A 130 48.76 11.72 25.67
C ASN A 130 47.84 12.96 25.67
N LEU A 131 46.93 13.09 26.65
CA LEU A 131 45.87 14.10 26.66
C LEU A 131 46.19 15.28 27.58
N VAL A 132 46.19 16.47 26.99
CA VAL A 132 46.07 17.75 27.73
C VAL A 132 44.59 18.12 27.90
N LYS A 133 43.82 17.97 26.81
CA LYS A 133 42.37 18.11 26.77
C LYS A 133 41.76 16.78 26.33
N GLU A 134 40.62 16.44 26.92
CA GLU A 134 39.82 15.28 26.54
C GLU A 134 39.25 15.47 25.12
N ALA A 135 39.17 14.39 24.35
CA ALA A 135 38.60 14.37 23.01
C ALA A 135 37.06 14.46 23.06
N THR A 136 36.45 15.04 22.04
CA THR A 136 35.00 15.04 21.81
C THR A 136 34.59 14.05 20.73
N VAL A 137 35.52 13.66 19.86
CA VAL A 137 35.35 12.59 18.85
C VAL A 137 36.55 11.67 18.90
N ILE A 138 36.33 10.37 19.04
CA ILE A 138 37.36 9.33 19.04
C ILE A 138 37.18 8.47 17.80
N LEU A 139 38.06 8.66 16.82
CA LEU A 139 38.09 7.88 15.59
C LEU A 139 39.07 6.71 15.76
N ASN A 140 38.57 5.49 15.62
CA ASN A 140 39.35 4.26 15.62
C ASN A 140 39.39 3.71 14.19
N GLU A 141 40.50 3.93 13.49
CA GLU A 141 40.66 3.58 12.07
C GLU A 141 41.61 2.39 11.89
N VAL A 142 41.13 1.31 11.28
CA VAL A 142 41.96 0.15 10.94
C VAL A 142 42.59 0.37 9.57
N VAL A 143 43.92 0.30 9.50
CA VAL A 143 44.73 0.57 8.30
C VAL A 143 45.40 -0.68 7.73
N SER A 144 45.11 -1.86 8.29
CA SER A 144 45.53 -3.17 7.77
C SER A 144 44.35 -3.91 7.15
N VAL A 145 44.62 -5.02 6.44
CA VAL A 145 43.62 -5.85 5.76
C VAL A 145 42.71 -6.69 6.68
N ASN A 146 42.76 -6.46 8.00
CA ASN A 146 42.02 -7.24 8.98
C ASN A 146 40.63 -6.62 9.24
N ARG A 147 39.58 -7.44 9.18
CA ARG A 147 38.24 -7.11 9.69
C ARG A 147 38.27 -6.89 11.21
N SER A 148 37.37 -6.03 11.69
CA SER A 148 37.11 -5.84 13.12
C SER A 148 35.97 -6.74 13.62
N THR A 149 36.14 -7.37 14.77
CA THR A 149 35.09 -8.08 15.51
C THR A 149 34.80 -7.35 16.82
N LEU A 150 33.55 -6.96 17.04
CA LEU A 150 33.06 -6.26 18.22
C LEU A 150 32.07 -7.16 18.95
N ALA A 151 32.52 -7.83 20.01
CA ALA A 151 31.76 -8.84 20.75
C ALA A 151 31.41 -8.41 22.20
N GLY A 152 31.69 -7.15 22.56
CA GLY A 152 31.43 -6.60 23.89
C GLY A 152 31.38 -5.07 23.88
N TYR A 153 31.31 -4.47 25.07
CA TYR A 153 31.14 -3.01 25.20
C TYR A 153 32.44 -2.25 24.98
N THR A 154 32.35 -1.11 24.29
CA THR A 154 33.41 -0.10 24.25
C THR A 154 33.07 1.03 25.21
N GLU A 155 33.91 1.26 26.22
CA GLU A 155 33.74 2.33 27.21
C GLU A 155 34.64 3.52 26.91
N VAL A 156 34.07 4.73 26.86
CA VAL A 156 34.85 5.97 26.92
C VAL A 156 35.07 6.33 28.39
N LEU A 157 36.29 6.12 28.90
CA LEU A 157 36.63 6.53 30.26
C LEU A 157 37.03 8.00 30.29
N GLY A 158 36.29 8.80 31.05
CA GLY A 158 36.55 10.22 31.25
C GLY A 158 35.50 11.10 30.60
N GLY A 159 35.91 12.17 29.93
CA GLY A 159 34.98 13.02 29.18
C GLY A 159 34.21 12.22 28.14
N LYS A 160 32.89 12.45 28.06
CA LYS A 160 32.03 11.84 27.03
C LYS A 160 32.50 12.27 25.63
N ALA A 161 32.54 11.32 24.71
CA ALA A 161 32.93 11.56 23.32
C ALA A 161 32.14 10.67 22.35
N ASP A 162 32.04 11.08 21.09
CA ASP A 162 31.55 10.22 20.00
C ASP A 162 32.57 9.11 19.73
N VAL A 163 32.09 7.89 19.46
CA VAL A 163 32.95 6.75 19.14
C VAL A 163 32.71 6.30 17.72
N ILE A 164 33.79 6.21 16.94
CA ILE A 164 33.75 5.76 15.56
C ILE A 164 34.69 4.58 15.38
N VAL A 165 34.20 3.50 14.77
CA VAL A 165 35.01 2.37 14.31
C VAL A 165 34.97 2.37 12.79
N ALA A 166 36.10 2.67 12.17
CA ALA A 166 36.27 2.74 10.72
C ALA A 166 37.18 1.61 10.23
N ASN A 167 36.62 0.67 9.47
CA ASN A 167 37.38 -0.45 8.92
C ASN A 167 36.89 -0.82 7.50
N PRO A 168 37.62 -0.41 6.44
CA PRO A 168 37.25 -0.72 5.06
C PRO A 168 37.18 -2.20 4.70
N TYR A 169 37.78 -3.08 5.51
CA TYR A 169 37.77 -4.53 5.30
C TYR A 169 36.58 -5.23 5.96
N GLY A 170 35.72 -4.46 6.63
CA GLY A 170 34.49 -4.92 7.23
C GLY A 170 34.51 -4.90 8.76
N ILE A 171 33.32 -4.88 9.32
CA ILE A 171 33.06 -4.91 10.76
C ILE A 171 32.06 -6.02 11.04
N THR A 172 32.28 -6.78 12.10
CA THR A 172 31.28 -7.70 12.67
C THR A 172 30.96 -7.20 14.07
N CYS A 173 29.69 -6.98 14.38
CA CYS A 173 29.22 -6.77 15.74
C CYS A 173 28.34 -7.94 16.16
N ASP A 174 28.67 -8.58 17.28
CA ASP A 174 27.91 -9.69 17.84
C ASP A 174 27.81 -9.51 19.36
N GLY A 175 26.87 -8.67 19.79
CA GLY A 175 26.72 -8.28 21.20
C GLY A 175 27.56 -7.05 21.57
N CYS A 176 27.92 -6.21 20.60
CA CYS A 176 28.61 -4.95 20.90
C CYS A 176 27.66 -3.92 21.50
N GLY A 177 28.22 -3.04 22.33
CA GLY A 177 27.53 -1.88 22.88
C GLY A 177 28.52 -0.79 23.28
N PHE A 178 28.00 0.33 23.78
CA PHE A 178 28.85 1.46 24.11
C PHE A 178 28.49 2.12 25.44
N ILE A 179 29.51 2.55 26.18
CA ILE A 179 29.39 3.17 27.49
C ILE A 179 29.98 4.59 27.42
N ASN A 180 29.25 5.57 27.96
CA ASN A 180 29.65 6.97 28.03
C ASN A 180 29.93 7.61 26.65
N THR A 181 29.07 7.30 25.67
CA THR A 181 29.03 7.93 24.36
C THR A 181 27.58 8.17 23.95
N ASP A 182 27.28 9.33 23.37
CA ASP A 182 25.95 9.64 22.84
C ASP A 182 25.77 9.17 21.39
N ARG A 183 26.87 9.13 20.62
CA ARG A 183 26.88 8.75 19.22
C ARG A 183 27.94 7.69 18.94
N ALA A 184 27.50 6.58 18.36
CA ALA A 184 28.36 5.55 17.83
C ALA A 184 28.22 5.45 16.31
N THR A 185 29.34 5.32 15.59
CA THR A 185 29.36 5.12 14.14
C THR A 185 30.20 3.91 13.77
N LEU A 186 29.59 2.95 13.06
CA LEU A 186 30.30 1.82 12.44
C LEU A 186 30.41 2.09 10.94
N THR A 187 31.62 2.17 10.40
CA THR A 187 31.83 2.52 9.00
C THR A 187 32.88 1.66 8.32
N THR A 188 32.65 1.34 7.06
CA THR A 188 33.68 0.76 6.17
C THR A 188 34.26 1.80 5.23
N GLY A 189 33.89 3.07 5.41
CA GLY A 189 34.48 4.17 4.67
C GLY A 189 35.83 4.61 5.25
N THR A 190 36.69 5.11 4.38
CA THR A 190 37.92 5.80 4.77
C THR A 190 37.57 7.20 5.30
N SER A 191 38.22 7.63 6.38
CA SER A 191 37.94 8.92 7.01
C SER A 191 38.33 10.12 6.15
N THR A 192 37.48 11.15 6.10
CA THR A 192 37.73 12.41 5.40
C THR A 192 37.94 13.53 6.42
N ILE A 193 39.18 14.01 6.54
CA ILE A 193 39.56 15.06 7.49
C ILE A 193 39.69 16.40 6.76
N GLY A 194 39.03 17.44 7.29
CA GLY A 194 39.06 18.80 6.76
C GLY A 194 40.42 19.48 6.95
N ALA A 195 40.63 20.59 6.25
CA ALA A 195 41.88 21.36 6.33
C ALA A 195 42.15 21.93 7.74
N ASP A 196 41.11 22.12 8.56
CA ASP A 196 41.17 22.55 9.96
C ASP A 196 41.42 21.39 10.94
N GLY A 197 41.46 20.14 10.45
CA GLY A 197 41.64 18.92 11.24
C GLY A 197 40.34 18.30 11.75
N SER A 198 39.17 18.84 11.41
CA SER A 198 37.88 18.26 11.79
C SER A 198 37.56 16.99 10.99
N LEU A 199 36.80 16.06 11.58
CA LEU A 199 36.22 14.95 10.83
C LEU A 199 35.02 15.47 10.03
N THR A 200 35.10 15.40 8.70
CA THR A 200 34.03 15.89 7.82
C THR A 200 33.11 14.78 7.32
N GLY A 201 33.58 13.53 7.27
CA GLY A 201 32.80 12.43 6.72
C GLY A 201 33.62 11.18 6.41
N PHE A 202 33.02 10.31 5.60
CA PHE A 202 33.60 9.05 5.14
C PHE A 202 33.37 8.85 3.64
N THR A 203 34.34 8.22 2.99
CA THR A 203 34.18 7.72 1.61
C THR A 203 34.09 6.21 1.63
N VAL A 204 32.95 5.67 1.22
CA VAL A 204 32.62 4.24 1.20
C VAL A 204 32.72 3.70 -0.22
N ASN A 205 33.59 2.73 -0.44
CA ASN A 205 33.71 2.04 -1.74
C ASN A 205 33.66 0.50 -1.63
N SER A 206 33.76 -0.05 -0.42
CA SER A 206 33.85 -1.48 -0.13
C SER A 206 33.56 -1.78 1.35
N GLY A 207 33.59 -3.07 1.70
CA GLY A 207 33.37 -3.56 3.05
C GLY A 207 31.91 -3.69 3.44
N ASP A 208 31.64 -4.56 4.41
CA ASP A 208 30.33 -4.84 4.96
C ASP A 208 30.30 -4.71 6.48
N VAL A 209 29.12 -4.43 7.03
CA VAL A 209 28.84 -4.55 8.46
C VAL A 209 27.94 -5.77 8.69
N LEU A 210 28.40 -6.70 9.52
CA LEU A 210 27.66 -7.91 9.88
C LEU A 210 27.17 -7.80 11.32
N ILE A 211 25.86 -7.86 11.52
CA ILE A 211 25.25 -7.94 12.84
C ILE A 211 24.94 -9.39 13.14
N GLY A 212 25.66 -9.98 14.09
CA GLY A 212 25.50 -11.35 14.54
C GLY A 212 24.25 -11.56 15.40
N ALA A 213 24.06 -12.79 15.85
CA ALA A 213 22.85 -13.21 16.57
C ALA A 213 22.62 -12.45 17.89
N GLN A 214 23.69 -11.98 18.54
CA GLN A 214 23.61 -11.22 19.79
C GLN A 214 23.30 -9.73 19.56
N GLY A 215 23.28 -9.28 18.31
CA GLY A 215 22.81 -7.96 17.94
C GLY A 215 23.72 -6.80 18.36
N ILE A 216 23.13 -5.61 18.43
CA ILE A 216 23.72 -4.38 18.98
C ILE A 216 22.88 -3.90 20.16
N ASP A 217 23.55 -3.63 21.28
CA ASP A 217 22.99 -2.82 22.36
C ASP A 217 23.49 -1.38 22.27
N ALA A 218 22.67 -0.53 21.66
CA ALA A 218 22.85 0.92 21.63
C ALA A 218 21.75 1.63 22.44
N THR A 219 21.15 0.96 23.43
CA THR A 219 20.01 1.49 24.21
C THR A 219 20.36 2.73 25.04
N ALA A 220 21.65 2.96 25.30
CA ALA A 220 22.16 4.16 25.95
C ALA A 220 22.53 5.30 24.98
N GLN A 221 22.59 5.03 23.66
CA GLN A 221 23.01 5.99 22.65
C GLN A 221 21.81 6.73 22.05
N GLN A 222 22.00 8.03 21.77
CA GLN A 222 21.05 8.86 21.05
C GLN A 222 21.19 8.69 19.54
N VAL A 223 22.38 8.35 19.05
CA VAL A 223 22.64 8.13 17.62
C VAL A 223 23.47 6.87 17.42
N LEU A 224 22.99 6.00 16.54
CA LEU A 224 23.75 4.90 15.96
C LEU A 224 23.73 5.06 14.44
N ASP A 225 24.91 5.26 13.84
CA ASP A 225 25.07 5.33 12.39
C ASP A 225 25.86 4.10 11.87
N MET A 226 25.37 3.48 10.80
CA MET A 226 26.12 2.51 10.00
C MET A 226 26.34 3.10 8.61
N VAL A 227 27.60 3.21 8.19
CA VAL A 227 27.99 3.85 6.92
C VAL A 227 28.91 2.89 6.17
N THR A 228 28.36 2.03 5.33
CA THR A 228 29.10 0.91 4.76
C THR A 228 28.63 0.60 3.34
N ARG A 229 29.25 -0.33 2.61
CA ARG A 229 28.73 -0.69 1.29
C ARG A 229 27.50 -1.59 1.41
N SER A 230 27.49 -2.51 2.36
CA SER A 230 26.33 -3.37 2.64
C SER A 230 26.24 -3.78 4.11
N VAL A 231 25.04 -4.07 4.60
CA VAL A 231 24.77 -4.56 5.95
C VAL A 231 24.04 -5.90 5.90
N LYS A 232 24.44 -6.84 6.75
CA LYS A 232 23.65 -8.04 7.06
C LYS A 232 23.19 -8.01 8.51
N VAL A 233 21.91 -8.31 8.75
CA VAL A 233 21.29 -8.24 10.08
C VAL A 233 20.73 -9.59 10.50
N ASP A 234 21.49 -10.33 11.31
CA ASP A 234 21.12 -11.63 11.85
C ASP A 234 20.63 -11.58 13.32
N GLY A 235 20.70 -10.40 13.97
CA GLY A 235 20.24 -10.17 15.33
C GLY A 235 19.78 -8.72 15.56
N ASN A 236 19.15 -8.47 16.71
CA ASN A 236 18.45 -7.21 16.97
C ASN A 236 19.38 -6.00 17.10
N ILE A 237 19.02 -4.89 16.47
CA ILE A 237 19.62 -3.57 16.68
C ILE A 237 18.68 -2.78 17.58
N ASN A 238 19.12 -2.42 18.78
CA ASN A 238 18.31 -1.65 19.72
C ASN A 238 19.01 -0.32 20.01
N THR A 239 18.34 0.81 19.79
CA THR A 239 18.82 2.12 20.26
C THR A 239 18.02 2.60 21.47
N SER A 240 18.35 3.77 22.02
CA SER A 240 17.46 4.46 22.95
C SER A 240 16.04 4.58 22.35
N PRO A 241 14.95 4.51 23.15
CA PRO A 241 13.58 4.73 22.68
C PRO A 241 13.36 6.10 22.02
N THR A 242 14.21 7.08 22.30
CA THR A 242 14.23 8.41 21.66
C THR A 242 15.41 8.59 20.71
N GLY A 243 16.23 7.55 20.55
CA GLY A 243 17.44 7.56 19.73
C GLY A 243 17.13 7.36 18.24
N SER A 244 18.14 7.62 17.41
CA SER A 244 18.06 7.49 15.96
C SER A 244 19.03 6.42 15.45
N LEU A 245 18.49 5.48 14.66
CA LEU A 245 19.25 4.56 13.84
C LEU A 245 19.34 5.10 12.41
N GLY A 246 20.55 5.34 11.92
CA GLY A 246 20.83 5.67 10.53
C GLY A 246 21.64 4.57 9.86
N ILE A 247 21.18 4.04 8.73
CA ILE A 247 21.94 3.08 7.92
C ILE A 247 22.08 3.66 6.51
N THR A 248 23.31 3.96 6.11
CA THR A 248 23.65 4.41 4.75
C THR A 248 24.51 3.35 4.08
N THR A 249 24.03 2.83 2.97
CA THR A 249 24.64 1.73 2.21
C THR A 249 24.94 2.11 0.76
N GLY A 250 25.83 1.38 0.13
CA GLY A 250 26.32 1.62 -1.22
C GLY A 250 27.66 2.37 -1.28
N ASN A 251 28.03 2.79 -2.48
CA ASN A 251 29.29 3.47 -2.78
C ASN A 251 29.12 5.00 -2.77
N ASN A 252 29.26 5.62 -1.61
CA ASN A 252 28.97 7.04 -1.43
C ASN A 252 30.04 7.78 -0.61
N SER A 253 30.02 9.11 -0.77
CA SER A 253 30.59 10.03 0.21
C SER A 253 29.49 10.42 1.18
N TRP A 254 29.77 10.33 2.48
CA TRP A 254 28.81 10.59 3.54
C TRP A 254 29.39 11.64 4.50
N ASN A 255 28.58 12.64 4.86
CA ASN A 255 29.00 13.73 5.74
C ASN A 255 28.62 13.45 7.20
N TYR A 256 29.57 13.67 8.11
CA TYR A 256 29.45 13.33 9.53
C TYR A 256 28.38 14.13 10.25
N ASP A 257 28.29 15.43 10.00
CA ASP A 257 27.39 16.32 10.74
C ASP A 257 25.94 16.23 10.25
N SER A 258 25.74 16.32 8.94
CA SER A 258 24.40 16.24 8.33
C SER A 258 23.84 14.82 8.29
N ARG A 259 24.68 13.80 8.52
CA ARG A 259 24.33 12.37 8.43
C ARG A 259 23.76 11.98 7.06
N ASN A 260 24.18 12.66 5.99
CA ASN A 260 23.66 12.49 4.64
C ASN A 260 24.76 12.20 3.63
N THR A 261 24.37 11.57 2.52
CA THR A 261 25.25 11.36 1.37
C THR A 261 25.46 12.67 0.62
N THR A 262 26.70 12.99 0.29
CA THR A 262 27.09 14.22 -0.45
C THR A 262 27.54 13.94 -1.87
N GLY A 263 27.65 12.66 -2.27
CA GLY A 263 27.98 12.26 -3.62
C GLY A 263 28.16 10.74 -3.74
N THR A 264 28.28 10.27 -4.98
CA THR A 264 28.58 8.87 -5.31
C THR A 264 30.07 8.70 -5.57
N VAL A 265 30.63 7.55 -5.24
CA VAL A 265 32.02 7.18 -5.56
C VAL A 265 32.06 5.84 -6.28
N ALA A 266 33.19 5.50 -6.91
CA ALA A 266 33.35 4.21 -7.58
C ALA A 266 33.39 3.07 -6.54
N GLY A 267 32.55 2.05 -6.75
CA GLY A 267 32.61 0.82 -5.95
C GLY A 267 33.81 -0.05 -6.33
N ASN A 268 34.36 -0.79 -5.38
CA ASN A 268 35.47 -1.72 -5.60
C ASN A 268 35.00 -3.17 -5.60
N GLY A 269 35.22 -3.91 -6.70
CA GLY A 269 34.74 -5.29 -6.85
C GLY A 269 33.25 -5.39 -7.17
N ALA A 270 32.73 -6.61 -7.16
CA ALA A 270 31.34 -6.90 -7.50
C ALA A 270 30.35 -6.18 -6.57
N ALA A 271 29.20 -5.80 -7.12
CA ALA A 271 28.10 -5.24 -6.34
C ALA A 271 27.56 -6.29 -5.35
N PRO A 272 27.22 -5.92 -4.10
CA PRO A 272 26.53 -6.81 -3.17
C PRO A 272 25.17 -7.26 -3.74
N SER A 273 24.67 -8.42 -3.28
CA SER A 273 23.31 -8.87 -3.64
C SER A 273 22.23 -7.97 -3.05
N TYR A 274 22.47 -7.47 -1.83
CA TYR A 274 21.60 -6.56 -1.11
C TYR A 274 22.44 -5.50 -0.39
N ALA A 275 21.93 -4.28 -0.33
CA ALA A 275 22.49 -3.18 0.44
C ALA A 275 22.22 -3.41 1.92
N ILE A 276 21.02 -3.91 2.24
CA ILE A 276 20.65 -4.40 3.57
C ILE A 276 19.95 -5.74 3.40
N ASP A 277 20.40 -6.73 4.14
CA ASP A 277 19.80 -8.06 4.22
C ASP A 277 19.52 -8.43 5.67
N SER A 278 18.28 -8.25 6.11
CA SER A 278 17.80 -8.66 7.43
C SER A 278 17.18 -10.06 7.35
N THR A 279 17.44 -10.88 8.36
CA THR A 279 16.77 -12.18 8.58
C THR A 279 15.58 -12.02 9.52
N ALA A 280 14.73 -13.04 9.62
CA ALA A 280 13.61 -13.07 10.56
C ALA A 280 14.03 -12.93 12.05
N LEU A 281 15.30 -13.16 12.38
CA LEU A 281 15.84 -12.97 13.73
C LEU A 281 16.45 -11.57 13.93
N GLY A 282 16.67 -10.81 12.85
CA GLY A 282 17.34 -9.52 12.87
C GLY A 282 16.36 -8.36 12.78
N GLY A 283 15.89 -7.87 13.94
CA GLY A 283 15.00 -6.70 14.03
C GLY A 283 15.72 -5.37 14.26
N MET A 284 15.00 -4.26 14.07
CA MET A 284 15.51 -2.90 14.30
C MET A 284 14.54 -2.08 15.16
N TYR A 285 14.99 -1.57 16.30
CA TYR A 285 14.14 -0.85 17.25
C TYR A 285 14.82 0.45 17.69
N ALA A 286 14.21 1.58 17.31
CA ALA A 286 14.72 2.91 17.61
C ALA A 286 13.59 3.93 17.78
N GLY A 287 13.89 5.14 18.28
CA GLY A 287 12.93 6.24 18.24
C GLY A 287 12.64 6.73 16.82
N ARG A 288 13.68 6.75 15.97
CA ARG A 288 13.66 7.10 14.55
C ARG A 288 14.53 6.15 13.74
N ILE A 289 14.07 5.70 12.57
CA ILE A 289 14.86 4.85 11.67
C ILE A 289 14.98 5.52 10.30
N ARG A 290 16.21 5.58 9.76
CA ARG A 290 16.46 6.05 8.39
C ARG A 290 17.44 5.14 7.67
N ILE A 291 16.98 4.60 6.55
CA ILE A 291 17.74 3.72 5.67
C ILE A 291 17.90 4.40 4.31
N ILE A 292 19.16 4.49 3.85
CA ILE A 292 19.52 5.00 2.52
C ILE A 292 20.40 3.96 1.84
N ALA A 293 19.98 3.44 0.69
CA ALA A 293 20.75 2.53 -0.14
C ALA A 293 21.00 3.18 -1.50
N THR A 294 22.25 3.58 -1.77
CA THR A 294 22.58 4.43 -2.93
C THR A 294 23.12 3.69 -4.15
N GLU A 295 23.53 2.42 -4.02
CA GLU A 295 24.12 1.66 -5.13
C GLU A 295 22.99 1.15 -6.05
N ALA A 296 22.96 1.65 -7.29
CA ALA A 296 21.90 1.34 -8.24
C ALA A 296 21.76 -0.18 -8.48
N GLY A 297 20.54 -0.69 -8.40
CA GLY A 297 20.23 -2.11 -8.57
C GLY A 297 20.52 -2.99 -7.35
N VAL A 298 21.12 -2.46 -6.29
CA VAL A 298 21.40 -3.17 -5.05
C VAL A 298 20.30 -2.86 -4.03
N GLY A 299 19.46 -3.86 -3.74
CA GLY A 299 18.19 -3.67 -3.02
C GLY A 299 18.27 -3.80 -1.49
N VAL A 300 17.16 -3.50 -0.81
CA VAL A 300 16.95 -3.70 0.62
C VAL A 300 16.00 -4.88 0.82
N ARG A 301 16.35 -5.82 1.70
CA ARG A 301 15.48 -6.93 2.12
C ARG A 301 15.29 -6.90 3.64
N MET A 302 14.05 -6.76 4.06
CA MET A 302 13.62 -6.73 5.45
C MET A 302 12.77 -7.97 5.75
N LEU A 303 13.36 -8.93 6.48
CA LEU A 303 12.66 -10.14 6.91
C LEU A 303 12.39 -10.16 8.43
N GLY A 304 13.08 -9.33 9.20
CA GLY A 304 12.84 -9.13 10.64
C GLY A 304 11.99 -7.88 10.91
N ASP A 305 11.33 -7.87 12.06
CA ASP A 305 10.47 -6.74 12.44
C ASP A 305 11.28 -5.47 12.70
N ALA A 306 10.69 -4.32 12.40
CA ALA A 306 11.33 -3.04 12.65
C ALA A 306 10.34 -1.97 13.11
N ALA A 307 10.71 -1.17 14.11
CA ALA A 307 9.82 -0.19 14.70
C ALA A 307 10.53 1.11 15.07
N ALA A 308 9.98 2.23 14.58
CA ALA A 308 10.31 3.58 15.04
C ALA A 308 9.29 4.02 16.11
N SER A 309 9.69 4.06 17.39
CA SER A 309 8.77 4.19 18.53
C SER A 309 8.32 5.62 18.84
N VAL A 310 8.94 6.64 18.25
CA VAL A 310 8.66 8.06 18.56
C VAL A 310 8.41 8.89 17.31
N ASP A 311 9.09 8.55 16.21
CA ASP A 311 9.22 9.39 15.05
C ASP A 311 9.12 8.57 13.75
N ASP A 312 9.64 9.10 12.65
CA ASP A 312 9.51 8.50 11.34
C ASP A 312 10.40 7.25 11.13
N PHE A 313 9.92 6.38 10.24
CA PHE A 313 10.72 5.32 9.61
C PHE A 313 10.80 5.60 8.11
N THR A 314 12.01 5.73 7.57
CA THR A 314 12.21 5.92 6.13
C THR A 314 13.15 4.88 5.50
N ILE A 315 12.78 4.37 4.32
CA ILE A 315 13.65 3.58 3.42
C ILE A 315 13.72 4.31 2.09
N SER A 316 14.92 4.66 1.64
CA SER A 316 15.19 5.17 0.29
C SER A 316 16.22 4.26 -0.38
N SER A 317 15.84 3.62 -1.48
CA SER A 317 16.66 2.62 -2.15
C SER A 317 16.80 2.89 -3.65
N ALA A 318 18.02 2.84 -4.17
CA ALA A 318 18.33 2.84 -5.60
C ALA A 318 18.19 1.45 -6.26
N GLY A 319 17.80 0.44 -5.48
CA GLY A 319 17.41 -0.89 -5.93
C GLY A 319 16.05 -1.30 -5.36
N LYS A 320 15.68 -2.57 -5.57
CA LYS A 320 14.43 -3.15 -5.06
C LYS A 320 14.31 -3.05 -3.53
N VAL A 321 13.11 -2.84 -3.00
CA VAL A 321 12.78 -3.00 -1.57
C VAL A 321 11.86 -4.21 -1.40
N GLU A 322 12.26 -5.19 -0.60
CA GLU A 322 11.47 -6.39 -0.27
C GLU A 322 11.20 -6.45 1.23
N ILE A 323 9.92 -6.56 1.61
CA ILE A 323 9.46 -6.56 3.00
C ILE A 323 8.57 -7.79 3.23
N GLN A 324 8.90 -8.58 4.25
CA GLN A 324 8.17 -9.79 4.63
C GLN A 324 7.79 -9.83 6.13
N SER A 325 7.96 -8.71 6.83
CA SER A 325 7.82 -8.57 8.28
C SER A 325 6.96 -7.36 8.66
N ALA A 326 6.74 -7.19 9.96
CA ALA A 326 6.06 -6.02 10.47
C ALA A 326 7.03 -4.82 10.57
N ILE A 327 6.69 -3.74 9.90
CA ILE A 327 7.40 -2.45 9.99
C ILE A 327 6.42 -1.39 10.49
N SER A 328 6.78 -0.68 11.55
CA SER A 328 5.94 0.38 12.11
C SER A 328 6.70 1.69 12.40
N ALA A 329 5.97 2.80 12.35
CA ALA A 329 6.42 4.12 12.78
C ALA A 329 5.34 4.81 13.62
N ALA A 330 5.75 5.47 14.71
CA ALA A 330 4.84 6.26 15.54
C ALA A 330 4.35 7.55 14.85
N ARG A 331 5.11 8.05 13.88
CA ARG A 331 4.70 9.14 12.98
C ARG A 331 4.57 8.61 11.54
N ASP A 332 5.48 9.00 10.66
CA ASP A 332 5.36 8.74 9.23
C ASP A 332 6.21 7.51 8.83
N LEU A 333 5.67 6.65 7.97
CA LEU A 333 6.41 5.53 7.37
C LEU A 333 6.52 5.77 5.87
N ALA A 334 7.75 5.90 5.35
CA ALA A 334 7.98 6.13 3.92
C ALA A 334 8.91 5.07 3.33
N ILE A 335 8.43 4.37 2.30
CA ILE A 335 9.18 3.37 1.55
C ILE A 335 9.32 3.84 0.11
N ALA A 336 10.55 4.09 -0.33
CA ALA A 336 10.85 4.59 -1.67
C ALA A 336 11.89 3.73 -2.39
N SER A 337 11.58 3.35 -3.62
CA SER A 337 12.50 2.77 -4.59
C SER A 337 12.60 3.68 -5.81
N THR A 338 13.82 4.01 -6.23
CA THR A 338 14.09 4.69 -7.50
C THR A 338 14.51 3.73 -8.60
N SER A 339 14.46 2.41 -8.32
CA SER A 339 14.70 1.38 -9.32
C SER A 339 13.67 1.46 -10.45
N SER A 340 14.10 1.10 -11.65
CA SER A 340 13.28 1.06 -12.86
C SER A 340 13.46 -0.28 -13.56
N THR A 341 13.64 -1.35 -12.79
CA THR A 341 13.88 -2.70 -13.32
C THR A 341 12.60 -3.37 -13.80
N GLY A 342 11.46 -2.72 -13.60
CA GLY A 342 10.18 -2.99 -14.25
C GLY A 342 9.21 -3.77 -13.37
N ASN A 343 9.70 -4.67 -12.52
CA ASN A 343 8.85 -5.57 -11.72
C ASN A 343 9.25 -5.57 -10.24
N SER A 344 8.26 -5.42 -9.37
CA SER A 344 8.37 -5.50 -7.91
C SER A 344 9.50 -4.65 -7.30
N ASP A 345 9.68 -3.42 -7.76
CA ASP A 345 10.68 -2.47 -7.25
C ASP A 345 10.41 -2.11 -5.78
N VAL A 346 9.14 -2.11 -5.35
CA VAL A 346 8.75 -2.27 -3.94
C VAL A 346 7.85 -3.50 -3.82
N PHE A 347 8.20 -4.45 -2.95
CA PHE A 347 7.50 -5.71 -2.77
C PHE A 347 7.18 -5.96 -1.31
N VAL A 348 5.91 -5.87 -0.93
CA VAL A 348 5.42 -6.23 0.41
C VAL A 348 4.69 -7.56 0.31
N LYS A 349 5.25 -8.63 0.88
CA LYS A 349 4.74 -9.99 0.65
C LYS A 349 4.69 -10.86 1.89
N GLY A 350 3.72 -11.75 1.92
CA GLY A 350 3.53 -12.74 2.97
C GLY A 350 2.55 -12.26 4.03
N LEU A 351 1.97 -13.23 4.74
CA LEU A 351 0.88 -13.00 5.70
C LEU A 351 1.29 -12.16 6.92
N ASP A 352 2.58 -12.15 7.24
CA ASP A 352 3.17 -11.42 8.36
C ASP A 352 3.70 -10.03 7.94
N ALA A 353 3.66 -9.70 6.64
CA ALA A 353 4.11 -8.41 6.17
C ALA A 353 3.07 -7.33 6.45
N GLN A 354 3.41 -6.36 7.30
CA GLN A 354 2.53 -5.26 7.67
C GLN A 354 3.32 -3.96 7.74
N LEU A 355 2.86 -2.93 7.03
CA LEU A 355 3.37 -1.57 7.16
C LEU A 355 2.34 -0.74 7.94
N SER A 356 2.74 -0.16 9.07
CA SER A 356 1.85 0.61 9.94
C SER A 356 2.44 1.99 10.30
N ALA A 357 1.70 3.05 10.04
CA ALA A 357 2.06 4.42 10.38
C ALA A 357 1.07 5.04 11.39
N GLY A 358 1.59 5.68 12.43
CA GLY A 358 0.81 6.46 13.38
C GLY A 358 0.26 7.76 12.79
N HIS A 359 0.78 8.21 11.65
CA HIS A 359 0.22 9.26 10.79
C HIS A 359 0.13 8.75 9.34
N ASP A 360 1.04 9.19 8.46
CA ASP A 360 0.99 8.94 7.03
C ASP A 360 1.90 7.76 6.61
N LEU A 361 1.42 6.96 5.67
CA LEU A 361 2.19 5.89 5.01
C LEU A 361 2.35 6.22 3.53
N THR A 362 3.59 6.34 3.07
CA THR A 362 3.91 6.57 1.65
C THR A 362 4.69 5.40 1.07
N VAL A 363 4.23 4.86 -0.06
CA VAL A 363 4.92 3.85 -0.87
C VAL A 363 5.18 4.41 -2.26
N LEU A 364 6.46 4.56 -2.61
CA LEU A 364 6.90 5.23 -3.83
C LEU A 364 7.77 4.31 -4.70
N ALA A 365 7.30 4.05 -5.93
CA ALA A 365 8.06 3.42 -7.00
C ALA A 365 7.72 4.10 -8.34
N THR A 366 7.93 5.41 -8.46
CA THR A 366 7.45 6.24 -9.59
C THR A 366 7.80 5.68 -10.98
N ASN A 367 8.97 5.05 -11.12
CA ASN A 367 9.47 4.47 -12.37
C ASN A 367 9.39 2.94 -12.41
N GLY A 368 8.73 2.33 -11.43
CA GLY A 368 8.74 0.89 -11.20
C GLY A 368 7.40 0.38 -10.70
N GLN A 369 7.37 -0.90 -10.35
CA GLN A 369 6.15 -1.56 -9.89
C GLN A 369 6.10 -1.64 -8.36
N VAL A 370 4.93 -1.35 -7.79
CA VAL A 370 4.57 -1.77 -6.44
C VAL A 370 3.87 -3.12 -6.53
N THR A 371 4.37 -4.12 -5.82
CA THR A 371 3.73 -5.44 -5.69
C THR A 371 3.32 -5.66 -4.24
N LEU A 372 2.06 -6.00 -4.02
CA LEU A 372 1.49 -6.32 -2.71
C LEU A 372 0.94 -7.74 -2.81
N SER A 373 1.42 -8.65 -1.97
CA SER A 373 0.99 -10.07 -2.00
C SER A 373 0.76 -10.55 -0.58
N GLU A 374 -0.49 -10.57 -0.13
CA GLU A 374 -0.87 -10.84 1.28
C GLU A 374 -0.33 -9.85 2.33
N GLY A 375 0.39 -8.80 1.95
CA GLY A 375 0.84 -7.77 2.88
C GLY A 375 -0.32 -6.88 3.35
N GLU A 376 -0.18 -6.17 4.46
CA GLU A 376 -1.12 -5.14 4.92
C GLU A 376 -0.46 -3.75 4.92
N LEU A 377 -1.24 -2.73 4.55
CA LEU A 377 -0.84 -1.32 4.67
C LEU A 377 -1.86 -0.61 5.56
N TYR A 378 -1.39 0.08 6.60
CA TYR A 378 -2.23 0.84 7.52
C TYR A 378 -1.61 2.21 7.81
N ALA A 379 -2.40 3.26 7.59
CA ALA A 379 -2.09 4.63 8.00
C ALA A 379 -3.21 5.15 8.91
N ALA A 380 -2.85 5.78 10.03
CA ALA A 380 -3.85 6.46 10.86
C ALA A 380 -4.42 7.71 10.19
N ASN A 381 -3.63 8.37 9.34
CA ASN A 381 -4.05 9.49 8.50
C ASN A 381 -4.08 9.03 7.03
N ASN A 382 -3.10 9.42 6.20
CA ASN A 382 -3.15 9.20 4.77
C ASN A 382 -2.31 8.01 4.32
N LEU A 383 -2.82 7.25 3.35
CA LEU A 383 -2.07 6.22 2.63
C LEU A 383 -1.86 6.70 1.19
N ASP A 384 -0.60 6.91 0.79
CA ASP A 384 -0.23 7.31 -0.55
C ASP A 384 0.58 6.21 -1.25
N VAL A 385 0.07 5.69 -2.37
CA VAL A 385 0.78 4.73 -3.22
C VAL A 385 1.00 5.34 -4.60
N THR A 386 2.26 5.60 -4.95
CA THR A 386 2.65 6.14 -6.26
C THR A 386 3.57 5.18 -6.99
N ALA A 387 3.18 4.74 -8.19
CA ALA A 387 3.90 3.72 -8.96
C ALA A 387 3.80 3.90 -10.48
N ALA A 388 4.66 3.22 -11.24
CA ALA A 388 4.46 3.05 -12.67
C ALA A 388 3.45 1.92 -12.99
N SER A 389 3.44 0.87 -12.18
CA SER A 389 2.38 -0.16 -12.21
C SER A 389 2.11 -0.70 -10.82
N LEU A 390 0.92 -1.28 -10.62
CA LEU A 390 0.52 -1.89 -9.35
C LEU A 390 0.04 -3.33 -9.60
N SER A 391 0.54 -4.26 -8.81
CA SER A 391 0.00 -5.62 -8.71
C SER A 391 -0.31 -5.93 -7.26
N ASP A 392 -1.59 -6.11 -6.93
CA ASP A 392 -2.07 -6.43 -5.60
C ASP A 392 -2.88 -7.71 -5.62
N VAL A 393 -2.42 -8.72 -4.88
CA VAL A 393 -3.08 -10.02 -4.77
C VAL A 393 -3.22 -10.42 -3.31
N SER A 394 -4.42 -10.80 -2.92
CA SER A 394 -4.75 -11.28 -1.59
C SER A 394 -5.79 -12.38 -1.69
N THR A 395 -5.60 -13.45 -0.94
CA THR A 395 -6.56 -14.54 -0.75
C THR A 395 -7.16 -14.52 0.66
N THR A 396 -6.74 -13.56 1.48
CA THR A 396 -7.14 -13.41 2.90
C THR A 396 -7.69 -12.02 3.22
N ASP A 397 -8.27 -11.34 2.22
CA ASP A 397 -8.89 -10.02 2.34
C ASP A 397 -8.01 -8.96 3.02
N LYS A 398 -6.71 -8.97 2.71
CA LYS A 398 -5.75 -8.05 3.33
C LYS A 398 -6.05 -6.61 2.97
N ALA A 399 -5.95 -5.74 3.98
CA ALA A 399 -6.34 -4.35 3.89
C ALA A 399 -5.20 -3.42 3.45
N ARG A 400 -5.58 -2.38 2.73
CA ARG A 400 -4.81 -1.16 2.41
C ARG A 400 -5.68 -0.01 2.90
N PHE A 401 -5.44 0.44 4.13
CA PHE A 401 -6.38 1.29 4.86
C PHE A 401 -5.76 2.60 5.33
N ALA A 402 -6.56 3.66 5.25
CA ALA A 402 -6.26 5.00 5.75
C ALA A 402 -7.37 5.51 6.68
N GLY A 403 -7.01 6.05 7.84
CA GLY A 403 -7.97 6.74 8.72
C GLY A 403 -8.39 8.14 8.24
N ALA A 404 -7.76 8.66 7.20
CA ALA A 404 -8.18 9.83 6.43
C ALA A 404 -8.30 9.46 4.95
N ASP A 405 -7.37 9.90 4.11
CA ASP A 405 -7.44 9.70 2.65
C ASP A 405 -6.54 8.56 2.16
N ASN A 406 -7.04 7.79 1.20
CA ASN A 406 -6.28 6.75 0.51
C ASN A 406 -6.11 7.13 -0.97
N THR A 407 -4.88 7.42 -1.37
CA THR A 407 -4.55 7.95 -2.70
C THR A 407 -3.68 6.98 -3.48
N LEU A 408 -4.13 6.60 -4.67
CA LEU A 408 -3.39 5.79 -5.62
C LEU A 408 -3.09 6.60 -6.88
N VAL A 409 -1.80 6.72 -7.21
CA VAL A 409 -1.32 7.34 -8.45
C VAL A 409 -0.46 6.34 -9.20
N VAL A 410 -1.05 5.67 -10.19
CA VAL A 410 -0.38 4.66 -11.00
C VAL A 410 -0.35 5.16 -12.44
N SER A 411 0.84 5.44 -12.97
CA SER A 411 0.95 6.00 -14.33
C SER A 411 0.67 4.99 -15.45
N GLY A 412 0.69 3.70 -15.13
CA GLY A 412 0.39 2.57 -16.01
C GLY A 412 -0.76 1.71 -15.48
N GLU A 413 -0.67 0.41 -15.74
CA GLU A 413 -1.70 -0.57 -15.36
C GLU A 413 -1.66 -0.88 -13.85
N ALA A 414 -2.85 -0.97 -13.24
CA ALA A 414 -3.06 -1.54 -11.92
C ALA A 414 -3.92 -2.79 -12.01
N SER A 415 -3.52 -3.84 -11.29
CA SER A 415 -4.31 -5.06 -11.08
C SER A 415 -4.51 -5.31 -9.59
N ILE A 416 -5.76 -5.52 -9.18
CA ILE A 416 -6.16 -5.77 -7.78
C ILE A 416 -7.01 -7.04 -7.72
N ASP A 417 -6.65 -8.01 -6.88
CA ASP A 417 -7.34 -9.29 -6.79
C ASP A 417 -7.43 -9.78 -5.33
N GLY A 418 -8.63 -9.73 -4.75
CA GLY A 418 -9.01 -10.22 -3.43
C GLY A 418 -8.52 -9.40 -2.22
N SER A 419 -8.13 -8.13 -2.43
CA SER A 419 -7.76 -7.21 -1.35
C SER A 419 -8.86 -6.18 -1.02
N VAL A 420 -8.69 -5.49 0.11
CA VAL A 420 -9.57 -4.40 0.56
C VAL A 420 -8.82 -3.08 0.54
N TRP A 421 -9.24 -2.14 -0.30
CA TRP A 421 -8.73 -0.77 -0.34
C TRP A 421 -9.74 0.18 0.30
N GLY A 422 -9.38 0.78 1.44
CA GLY A 422 -10.31 1.51 2.30
C GLY A 422 -9.80 2.85 2.79
N ALA A 423 -10.73 3.76 3.06
CA ALA A 423 -10.49 5.05 3.68
C ALA A 423 -11.66 5.46 4.60
N ASP A 424 -11.39 6.07 5.75
CA ASP A 424 -12.44 6.66 6.58
C ASP A 424 -12.98 7.98 5.98
N ASN A 425 -12.17 8.74 5.23
CA ASN A 425 -12.62 9.93 4.50
C ASN A 425 -12.79 9.61 3.00
N ALA A 426 -11.79 9.89 2.16
CA ALA A 426 -11.89 9.74 0.71
C ALA A 426 -10.91 8.70 0.18
N LEU A 427 -11.31 8.00 -0.89
CA LEU A 427 -10.41 7.17 -1.68
C LEU A 427 -10.34 7.71 -3.10
N SER A 428 -9.14 8.00 -3.57
CA SER A 428 -8.91 8.47 -4.94
C SER A 428 -7.88 7.61 -5.67
N GLY A 429 -8.15 7.30 -6.93
CA GLY A 429 -7.30 6.48 -7.78
C GLY A 429 -7.18 7.04 -9.19
N THR A 430 -5.95 7.18 -9.68
CA THR A 430 -5.62 7.56 -11.06
C THR A 430 -4.76 6.48 -11.68
N PHE A 431 -5.18 5.97 -12.85
CA PHE A 431 -4.53 4.84 -13.53
C PHE A 431 -4.46 5.08 -15.05
N ASP A 432 -3.55 4.40 -15.75
CA ASP A 432 -3.75 4.19 -17.19
C ASP A 432 -4.94 3.24 -17.40
N SER A 433 -4.91 2.08 -16.75
CA SER A 433 -6.01 1.12 -16.68
C SER A 433 -6.07 0.47 -15.29
N LEU A 434 -7.27 0.07 -14.87
CA LEU A 434 -7.48 -0.69 -13.64
C LEU A 434 -8.23 -1.98 -13.95
N SER A 435 -7.66 -3.12 -13.55
CA SER A 435 -8.30 -4.43 -13.64
C SER A 435 -8.49 -5.05 -12.26
N VAL A 436 -9.71 -5.50 -11.98
CA VAL A 436 -10.00 -6.32 -10.80
C VAL A 436 -10.06 -7.78 -11.20
N GLY A 437 -9.35 -8.62 -10.44
CA GLY A 437 -9.24 -10.05 -10.71
C GLY A 437 -10.48 -10.86 -10.34
N ALA A 438 -10.40 -12.18 -10.54
CA ALA A 438 -11.54 -13.09 -10.36
C ALA A 438 -11.99 -13.22 -8.89
N ASN A 439 -11.07 -13.01 -7.94
CA ASN A 439 -11.38 -13.00 -6.51
C ASN A 439 -12.08 -11.70 -6.07
N GLY A 440 -12.29 -10.75 -6.99
CA GLY A 440 -12.94 -9.47 -6.73
C GLY A 440 -12.01 -8.50 -6.01
N ALA A 441 -12.57 -7.44 -5.45
CA ALA A 441 -11.89 -6.51 -4.55
C ALA A 441 -12.95 -5.73 -3.80
N THR A 442 -12.66 -5.26 -2.59
CA THR A 442 -13.50 -4.25 -1.93
C THR A 442 -12.78 -2.91 -1.99
N ILE A 443 -13.43 -1.91 -2.58
CA ILE A 443 -12.94 -0.52 -2.62
C ILE A 443 -13.98 0.33 -1.91
N HIS A 444 -13.60 1.01 -0.82
CA HIS A 444 -14.58 1.75 -0.03
C HIS A 444 -14.05 3.03 0.62
N ALA A 445 -14.96 4.00 0.81
CA ALA A 445 -14.65 5.22 1.54
C ALA A 445 -15.85 5.78 2.32
N GLY A 446 -15.57 6.48 3.42
CA GLY A 446 -16.57 7.13 4.27
C GLY A 446 -17.26 8.35 3.65
N THR A 447 -16.63 9.03 2.67
CA THR A 447 -17.20 10.21 2.02
C THR A 447 -17.24 10.09 0.50
N THR A 448 -16.09 9.91 -0.18
CA THR A 448 -16.06 9.80 -1.64
C THR A 448 -15.14 8.68 -2.14
N VAL A 449 -15.55 8.05 -3.24
CA VAL A 449 -14.70 7.15 -4.03
C VAL A 449 -14.58 7.70 -5.43
N ASP A 450 -13.37 8.08 -5.84
CA ASP A 450 -13.11 8.61 -7.18
C ASP A 450 -12.06 7.74 -7.87
N LEU A 451 -12.47 6.97 -8.89
CA LEU A 451 -11.58 6.13 -9.69
C LEU A 451 -11.56 6.65 -11.13
N SER A 452 -10.37 6.99 -11.62
CA SER A 452 -10.17 7.53 -12.96
C SER A 452 -9.10 6.76 -13.73
N THR A 453 -9.42 6.38 -14.96
CA THR A 453 -8.55 5.67 -15.88
C THR A 453 -8.46 6.42 -17.22
N THR A 454 -7.32 6.31 -17.89
CA THR A 454 -7.20 6.75 -19.29
C THR A 454 -7.93 5.76 -20.21
N ASN A 455 -7.57 4.48 -20.08
CA ASN A 455 -8.14 3.34 -20.78
C ASN A 455 -9.23 2.69 -19.89
N ASP A 456 -9.28 1.36 -19.85
CA ASP A 456 -10.39 0.61 -19.26
C ASP A 456 -10.38 0.63 -17.72
N LEU A 457 -11.58 0.71 -17.17
CA LEU A 457 -11.90 0.46 -15.77
C LEU A 457 -12.69 -0.85 -15.68
N THR A 458 -11.98 -1.96 -15.51
CA THR A 458 -12.55 -3.30 -15.43
C THR A 458 -12.71 -3.70 -13.98
N LEU A 459 -13.89 -3.47 -13.43
CA LEU A 459 -14.19 -3.74 -12.03
C LEU A 459 -14.57 -5.18 -11.76
N ALA A 460 -14.85 -5.99 -12.80
CA ALA A 460 -15.17 -7.41 -12.67
C ALA A 460 -16.09 -7.67 -11.46
N ASN A 461 -15.62 -8.46 -10.48
CA ASN A 461 -16.34 -8.84 -9.27
C ASN A 461 -16.15 -7.87 -8.09
N ALA A 462 -15.80 -6.60 -8.33
CA ALA A 462 -15.56 -5.64 -7.27
C ALA A 462 -16.83 -5.23 -6.53
N ALA A 463 -16.65 -4.97 -5.24
CA ALA A 463 -17.53 -4.19 -4.40
C ALA A 463 -16.96 -2.78 -4.26
N VAL A 464 -17.52 -1.81 -4.98
CA VAL A 464 -17.12 -0.39 -4.88
C VAL A 464 -18.19 0.35 -4.10
N ARG A 465 -17.85 0.88 -2.92
CA ARG A 465 -18.81 1.48 -1.99
C ARG A 465 -18.39 2.87 -1.53
N SER A 466 -19.26 3.85 -1.68
CA SER A 466 -19.10 5.17 -1.09
C SER A 466 -20.28 5.48 -0.18
N THR A 467 -20.01 6.05 0.98
CA THR A 467 -21.09 6.54 1.83
C THR A 467 -21.67 7.85 1.29
N GLY A 468 -20.87 8.67 0.61
CA GLY A 468 -21.30 9.88 -0.10
C GLY A 468 -21.25 9.70 -1.62
N ASP A 469 -20.68 10.69 -2.32
CA ASP A 469 -20.63 10.71 -3.78
C ASP A 469 -19.59 9.71 -4.31
N MET A 470 -19.74 9.28 -5.57
CA MET A 470 -18.78 8.43 -6.25
C MET A 470 -18.62 8.84 -7.71
N THR A 471 -17.37 8.90 -8.17
CA THR A 471 -17.05 9.11 -9.58
C THR A 471 -16.25 7.92 -10.12
N LEU A 472 -16.74 7.31 -11.19
CA LEU A 472 -16.01 6.31 -11.95
C LEU A 472 -15.85 6.81 -13.38
N ALA A 473 -14.61 7.01 -13.82
CA ALA A 473 -14.30 7.63 -15.10
C ALA A 473 -13.27 6.81 -15.89
N ALA A 474 -13.64 6.32 -17.07
CA ALA A 474 -12.74 5.77 -18.08
C ALA A 474 -12.72 6.73 -19.27
N SER A 475 -11.74 7.63 -19.32
CA SER A 475 -11.81 8.80 -20.21
C SER A 475 -11.82 8.45 -21.71
N ALA A 476 -11.06 7.44 -22.12
CA ALA A 476 -11.01 6.86 -23.46
C ALA A 476 -11.40 5.38 -23.51
N GLY A 477 -11.57 4.72 -22.35
CA GLY A 477 -11.90 3.30 -22.25
C GLY A 477 -13.34 3.01 -21.87
N THR A 478 -13.56 1.73 -21.57
CA THR A 478 -14.83 1.16 -21.13
C THR A 478 -14.87 1.02 -19.61
N ILE A 479 -16.03 1.25 -18.99
CA ILE A 479 -16.31 0.80 -17.61
C ILE A 479 -17.03 -0.54 -17.70
N SER A 480 -16.55 -1.57 -17.00
CA SER A 480 -17.19 -2.88 -17.00
C SER A 480 -17.31 -3.53 -15.63
N THR A 481 -18.44 -4.19 -15.40
CA THR A 481 -18.73 -5.02 -14.23
C THR A 481 -19.15 -6.41 -14.68
N THR A 482 -18.98 -7.42 -13.83
CA THR A 482 -19.50 -8.78 -14.06
C THR A 482 -20.66 -9.09 -13.13
N SER A 483 -21.28 -10.26 -13.32
CA SER A 483 -22.35 -10.73 -12.43
C SER A 483 -21.77 -11.53 -11.26
N GLY A 484 -22.40 -11.43 -10.09
CA GLY A 484 -22.19 -12.35 -8.97
C GLY A 484 -22.50 -11.75 -7.59
N THR A 485 -22.39 -12.59 -6.57
CA THR A 485 -23.09 -12.42 -5.27
C THR A 485 -22.48 -11.40 -4.30
N GLY A 486 -21.22 -11.00 -4.51
CA GLY A 486 -20.51 -10.05 -3.65
C GLY A 486 -20.43 -8.62 -4.22
N GLN A 487 -21.06 -8.37 -5.36
CA GLN A 487 -20.62 -7.36 -6.32
C GLN A 487 -21.56 -6.18 -6.43
N GLY A 488 -21.00 -5.00 -6.63
CA GLY A 488 -21.74 -3.84 -7.07
C GLY A 488 -21.04 -2.52 -6.82
N ILE A 489 -21.47 -1.53 -7.57
CA ILE A 489 -21.12 -0.12 -7.38
C ILE A 489 -22.28 0.50 -6.61
N GLN A 490 -22.01 1.04 -5.43
CA GLN A 490 -23.05 1.55 -4.53
C GLN A 490 -22.64 2.87 -3.89
N THR A 491 -23.50 3.88 -4.01
CA THR A 491 -23.49 5.04 -3.12
C THR A 491 -24.63 4.93 -2.11
N THR A 492 -24.31 5.14 -0.82
CA THR A 492 -25.33 5.06 0.24
C THR A 492 -26.12 6.37 0.33
N ASN A 493 -25.44 7.52 0.47
CA ASN A 493 -26.09 8.82 0.68
C ASN A 493 -25.82 9.85 -0.43
N GLY A 494 -25.00 9.50 -1.44
CA GLY A 494 -24.58 10.42 -2.49
C GLY A 494 -24.97 10.00 -3.90
N ASN A 495 -24.55 10.81 -4.86
CA ASN A 495 -24.74 10.58 -6.29
C ASN A 495 -23.62 9.73 -6.88
N LEU A 496 -23.95 8.98 -7.92
CA LEU A 496 -23.01 8.20 -8.70
C LEU A 496 -22.85 8.83 -10.09
N SER A 497 -21.62 9.19 -10.45
CA SER A 497 -21.23 9.67 -11.77
C SER A 497 -20.43 8.61 -12.50
N LEU A 498 -20.89 8.18 -13.68
CA LEU A 498 -20.21 7.24 -14.55
C LEU A 498 -19.85 7.96 -15.85
N THR A 499 -18.56 8.03 -16.19
CA THR A 499 -18.10 8.60 -17.45
C THR A 499 -17.26 7.58 -18.22
N ALA A 500 -17.69 7.16 -19.41
CA ALA A 500 -16.94 6.18 -20.20
C ALA A 500 -16.78 6.64 -21.65
N GLY A 501 -15.55 6.62 -22.17
CA GLY A 501 -15.22 7.05 -23.54
C GLY A 501 -15.48 5.99 -24.61
N ASN A 502 -15.67 4.73 -24.23
CA ASN A 502 -15.88 3.62 -25.16
C ASN A 502 -16.92 2.60 -24.65
N GLY A 503 -17.88 3.05 -23.85
CA GLY A 503 -19.03 2.24 -23.42
C GLY A 503 -19.05 1.89 -21.93
N LEU A 504 -20.23 1.45 -21.48
CA LEU A 504 -20.49 0.96 -20.14
C LEU A 504 -21.12 -0.43 -20.24
N ASN A 505 -20.43 -1.46 -19.76
CA ASN A 505 -20.92 -2.83 -19.71
C ASN A 505 -21.30 -3.19 -18.28
N ASN A 506 -22.57 -3.06 -17.93
CA ASN A 506 -23.08 -3.44 -16.62
C ASN A 506 -23.72 -4.83 -16.65
N ALA A 507 -23.05 -5.82 -16.09
CA ALA A 507 -23.63 -7.14 -15.80
C ALA A 507 -23.88 -7.37 -14.29
N GLY A 508 -23.39 -6.45 -13.45
CA GLY A 508 -23.56 -6.47 -12.00
C GLY A 508 -24.69 -5.56 -11.52
N THR A 509 -24.51 -5.00 -10.33
CA THR A 509 -25.45 -4.07 -9.70
C THR A 509 -24.81 -2.69 -9.56
N ILE A 510 -25.49 -1.66 -10.04
CA ILE A 510 -25.10 -0.26 -9.92
C ILE A 510 -26.24 0.49 -9.24
N THR A 511 -26.04 1.00 -8.03
CA THR A 511 -27.07 1.71 -7.27
C THR A 511 -26.61 3.03 -6.68
N ALA A 512 -27.55 3.97 -6.62
CA ALA A 512 -27.50 5.12 -5.73
C ALA A 512 -28.71 5.06 -4.80
N ASP A 513 -28.50 4.65 -3.55
CA ASP A 513 -29.57 4.26 -2.63
C ASP A 513 -30.45 5.43 -2.19
N THR A 514 -29.87 6.63 -2.11
CA THR A 514 -30.61 7.88 -1.88
C THR A 514 -30.37 8.94 -2.96
N GLY A 515 -29.40 8.73 -3.85
CA GLY A 515 -28.96 9.72 -4.83
C GLY A 515 -29.37 9.42 -6.27
N SER A 516 -28.75 10.16 -7.19
CA SER A 516 -28.92 10.02 -8.64
C SER A 516 -27.79 9.19 -9.25
N VAL A 517 -28.07 8.53 -10.36
CA VAL A 517 -27.04 7.98 -11.26
C VAL A 517 -27.00 8.84 -12.52
N THR A 518 -25.84 9.41 -12.83
CA THR A 518 -25.58 10.09 -14.11
C THR A 518 -24.59 9.26 -14.91
N ALA A 519 -25.01 8.78 -16.08
CA ALA A 519 -24.16 8.03 -16.99
C ALA A 519 -23.90 8.85 -18.26
N ARG A 520 -22.63 9.19 -18.48
CA ARG A 520 -22.12 9.90 -19.65
C ARG A 520 -21.20 8.97 -20.42
N VAL A 521 -21.77 8.27 -21.39
CA VAL A 521 -21.16 7.11 -22.03
C VAL A 521 -21.14 7.34 -23.51
N ASP A 522 -19.96 7.34 -24.12
CA ASP A 522 -19.79 7.28 -25.57
C ASP A 522 -19.87 5.81 -26.04
N GLY A 523 -20.31 5.57 -27.27
CA GLY A 523 -20.51 4.22 -27.81
C GLY A 523 -21.81 3.54 -27.36
N THR A 524 -21.72 2.56 -26.46
CA THR A 524 -22.88 1.77 -25.99
C THR A 524 -22.91 1.61 -24.47
N LEU A 525 -24.05 1.93 -23.85
CA LEU A 525 -24.42 1.48 -22.52
C LEU A 525 -25.16 0.16 -22.64
N ASN A 526 -24.50 -0.94 -22.26
CA ASN A 526 -25.08 -2.28 -22.21
C ASN A 526 -25.39 -2.66 -20.76
N ASN A 527 -26.67 -2.63 -20.40
CA ASN A 527 -27.17 -2.99 -19.08
C ASN A 527 -27.86 -4.36 -19.12
N SER A 528 -27.13 -5.40 -18.71
CA SER A 528 -27.65 -6.76 -18.51
C SER A 528 -27.91 -7.09 -17.04
N GLY A 529 -27.35 -6.31 -16.12
CA GLY A 529 -27.60 -6.37 -14.69
C GLY A 529 -28.64 -5.34 -14.22
N THR A 530 -28.35 -4.69 -13.10
CA THR A 530 -29.22 -3.66 -12.49
C THR A 530 -28.53 -2.30 -12.50
N LEU A 531 -29.24 -1.28 -12.98
CA LEU A 531 -28.91 0.13 -12.78
C LEU A 531 -30.11 0.79 -12.10
N HIS A 532 -29.92 1.27 -10.87
CA HIS A 532 -30.98 1.84 -10.05
C HIS A 532 -30.55 3.14 -9.37
N ALA A 533 -31.45 4.12 -9.32
CA ALA A 533 -31.25 5.33 -8.52
C ALA A 533 -32.53 5.71 -7.77
N LYS A 534 -32.37 6.24 -6.55
CA LYS A 534 -33.50 6.73 -5.76
C LYS A 534 -34.18 7.95 -6.36
N THR A 535 -33.40 8.87 -6.95
CA THR A 535 -33.89 10.16 -7.43
C THR A 535 -33.98 10.20 -8.95
N THR A 536 -32.86 10.11 -9.65
CA THR A 536 -32.83 10.26 -11.10
C THR A 536 -31.83 9.29 -11.70
N VAL A 537 -32.20 8.68 -12.81
CA VAL A 537 -31.24 8.09 -13.75
C VAL A 537 -31.18 9.01 -14.98
N ASP A 538 -30.03 9.61 -15.23
CA ASP A 538 -29.76 10.47 -16.40
C ASP A 538 -28.70 9.84 -17.28
N ILE A 539 -29.08 9.42 -18.49
CA ILE A 539 -28.21 8.74 -19.45
C ILE A 539 -28.09 9.59 -20.70
N ALA A 540 -26.86 9.91 -21.08
CA ALA A 540 -26.54 10.54 -22.35
C ALA A 540 -25.10 10.18 -22.73
N ASP A 541 -24.65 10.71 -23.86
CA ASP A 541 -23.24 10.72 -24.23
C ASP A 541 -22.42 11.73 -23.42
N LYS A 542 -21.10 11.74 -23.61
CA LYS A 542 -20.22 12.67 -22.88
C LYS A 542 -20.49 14.15 -23.22
N ALA A 543 -21.03 14.42 -24.41
CA ALA A 543 -21.47 15.75 -24.83
C ALA A 543 -22.91 16.08 -24.42
N ASN A 544 -23.59 15.20 -23.67
CA ASN A 544 -25.00 15.32 -23.29
C ASN A 544 -25.95 15.46 -24.50
N SER A 545 -25.62 14.78 -25.60
CA SER A 545 -26.36 14.70 -26.86
C SER A 545 -27.04 13.32 -27.00
N SER A 546 -27.48 12.96 -28.21
CA SER A 546 -28.25 11.73 -28.49
C SER A 546 -27.57 10.87 -29.55
N THR A 547 -26.26 10.62 -29.42
CA THR A 547 -25.50 9.84 -30.43
C THR A 547 -25.29 8.37 -30.07
N GLU A 548 -25.71 7.94 -28.87
CA GLU A 548 -25.22 6.69 -28.28
C GLU A 548 -26.28 5.62 -28.13
N ASN A 549 -25.86 4.37 -28.00
CA ASN A 549 -26.79 3.25 -27.89
C ASN A 549 -27.01 2.88 -26.42
N ILE A 550 -28.28 2.73 -26.04
CA ILE A 550 -28.70 2.15 -24.76
C ILE A 550 -29.28 0.77 -25.07
N LEU A 551 -28.64 -0.28 -24.56
CA LEU A 551 -29.10 -1.66 -24.67
C LEU A 551 -29.43 -2.19 -23.28
N ASN A 552 -30.72 -2.30 -22.96
CA ASN A 552 -31.18 -2.87 -21.71
C ASN A 552 -31.70 -4.30 -21.93
N SER A 553 -31.04 -5.26 -21.27
CA SER A 553 -31.50 -6.65 -21.15
C SER A 553 -31.77 -7.06 -19.69
N GLY A 554 -31.45 -6.19 -18.73
CA GLY A 554 -31.72 -6.37 -17.31
C GLY A 554 -32.74 -5.37 -16.76
N THR A 555 -32.35 -4.66 -15.70
CA THR A 555 -33.20 -3.73 -14.95
C THR A 555 -32.62 -2.32 -14.97
N LEU A 556 -33.42 -1.35 -15.42
CA LEU A 556 -33.10 0.07 -15.40
C LEU A 556 -34.21 0.82 -14.67
N ILE A 557 -33.97 1.26 -13.44
CA ILE A 557 -35.00 1.88 -12.59
C ILE A 557 -34.55 3.23 -12.07
N ALA A 558 -35.41 4.23 -12.19
CA ALA A 558 -35.39 5.43 -11.37
C ALA A 558 -36.64 5.43 -10.49
N ASP A 559 -36.44 5.48 -9.17
CA ASP A 559 -37.52 5.70 -8.20
C ASP A 559 -38.10 7.13 -8.30
N GLY A 560 -37.37 8.05 -8.93
CA GLY A 560 -37.89 9.32 -9.41
C GLY A 560 -37.93 9.36 -10.94
N SER A 561 -37.17 10.25 -11.55
CA SER A 561 -37.23 10.51 -12.99
C SER A 561 -36.21 9.70 -13.79
N LEU A 562 -36.62 9.17 -14.94
CA LEU A 562 -35.70 8.63 -15.94
C LEU A 562 -35.53 9.63 -17.09
N VAL A 563 -34.29 10.04 -17.36
CA VAL A 563 -33.93 10.86 -18.51
C VAL A 563 -32.95 10.08 -19.37
N ALA A 564 -33.26 9.93 -20.66
CA ALA A 564 -32.38 9.22 -21.59
C ALA A 564 -32.27 9.98 -22.92
N LYS A 565 -31.04 10.13 -23.38
CA LYS A 565 -30.69 10.64 -24.71
C LYS A 565 -29.86 9.61 -25.45
N ALA A 566 -30.29 9.20 -26.63
CA ALA A 566 -29.67 8.08 -27.34
C ALA A 566 -29.84 8.16 -28.87
N ALA A 567 -28.93 7.62 -29.65
CA ALA A 567 -29.23 7.25 -31.02
C ALA A 567 -30.28 6.13 -31.04
N SER A 568 -30.05 5.05 -30.29
CA SER A 568 -31.00 3.96 -30.13
C SER A 568 -31.16 3.57 -28.67
N PHE A 569 -32.39 3.47 -28.20
CA PHE A 569 -32.72 2.83 -26.93
C PHE A 569 -33.44 1.52 -27.23
N THR A 570 -32.81 0.40 -26.94
CA THR A 570 -33.39 -0.94 -27.02
C THR A 570 -33.66 -1.51 -25.62
N ASN A 571 -34.91 -1.81 -25.31
CA ASN A 571 -35.34 -2.56 -24.13
C ASN A 571 -35.78 -3.96 -24.56
N GLN A 572 -34.94 -4.96 -24.33
CA GLN A 572 -35.14 -6.32 -24.84
C GLN A 572 -36.27 -7.06 -24.11
N ALA A 573 -36.73 -8.16 -24.71
CA ALA A 573 -37.71 -9.03 -24.09
C ALA A 573 -37.24 -9.53 -22.71
N GLY A 574 -38.13 -9.47 -21.72
CA GLY A 574 -37.83 -9.82 -20.32
C GLY A 574 -37.15 -8.71 -19.51
N ALA A 575 -36.65 -7.65 -20.15
CA ALA A 575 -36.03 -6.52 -19.48
C ALA A 575 -37.06 -5.51 -18.97
N THR A 576 -36.68 -4.74 -17.95
CA THR A 576 -37.52 -3.71 -17.32
C THR A 576 -36.85 -2.35 -17.35
N VAL A 577 -37.60 -1.34 -17.79
CA VAL A 577 -37.26 0.07 -17.66
C VAL A 577 -38.37 0.76 -16.86
N GLN A 578 -38.02 1.59 -15.88
CA GLN A 578 -38.99 2.35 -15.10
C GLN A 578 -38.47 3.74 -14.72
N GLY A 579 -39.30 4.77 -14.92
CA GLY A 579 -39.16 6.07 -14.28
C GLY A 579 -40.41 6.33 -13.44
N THR A 580 -40.33 6.11 -12.13
CA THR A 580 -41.51 6.05 -11.24
C THR A 580 -42.27 7.37 -11.19
N THR A 581 -41.57 8.50 -11.17
CA THR A 581 -42.16 9.85 -11.18
C THR A 581 -42.07 10.51 -12.56
N GLY A 582 -41.97 9.71 -13.62
CA GLY A 582 -41.95 10.20 -15.00
C GLY A 582 -40.69 9.82 -15.76
N THR A 583 -40.82 9.90 -17.09
CA THR A 583 -39.75 9.55 -18.02
C THR A 583 -39.69 10.57 -19.14
N THR A 584 -38.48 10.97 -19.53
CA THR A 584 -38.21 11.73 -20.76
C THR A 584 -37.17 11.00 -21.60
N VAL A 585 -37.55 10.55 -22.79
CA VAL A 585 -36.61 9.93 -23.75
C VAL A 585 -36.53 10.80 -25.00
N THR A 586 -35.31 11.22 -25.34
CA THR A 586 -34.99 11.79 -26.66
C THR A 586 -34.12 10.79 -27.40
N ALA A 587 -34.64 10.14 -28.44
CA ALA A 587 -33.84 9.20 -29.21
C ALA A 587 -34.13 9.20 -30.71
N THR A 588 -33.20 8.70 -31.53
CA THR A 588 -33.54 8.45 -32.95
C THR A 588 -34.49 7.26 -33.04
N ALA A 589 -34.20 6.16 -32.34
CA ALA A 589 -35.05 4.97 -32.30
C ALA A 589 -35.29 4.50 -30.87
N LEU A 590 -36.53 4.15 -30.55
CA LEU A 590 -36.89 3.35 -29.36
C LEU A 590 -37.41 1.99 -29.83
N ILE A 591 -36.78 0.91 -29.38
CA ILE A 591 -37.20 -0.47 -29.58
C ILE A 591 -37.57 -1.03 -28.21
N ASN A 592 -38.84 -1.35 -27.99
CA ASN A 592 -39.32 -1.90 -26.74
C ASN A 592 -39.97 -3.27 -26.97
N ASP A 593 -39.26 -4.32 -26.57
CA ASP A 593 -39.75 -5.70 -26.54
C ASP A 593 -40.02 -6.16 -25.09
N GLY A 594 -39.51 -5.43 -24.11
CA GLY A 594 -39.68 -5.67 -22.67
C GLY A 594 -40.85 -4.90 -22.04
N THR A 595 -40.70 -4.61 -20.75
CA THR A 595 -41.63 -3.77 -19.99
C THR A 595 -41.00 -2.39 -19.76
N PHE A 596 -41.74 -1.34 -20.12
CA PHE A 596 -41.35 0.05 -19.93
C PHE A 596 -42.47 0.77 -19.18
N ILE A 597 -42.21 1.13 -17.93
CA ILE A 597 -43.12 1.88 -17.06
C ILE A 597 -42.66 3.33 -17.06
N ALA A 598 -43.25 4.15 -17.93
CA ALA A 598 -42.87 5.54 -18.11
C ALA A 598 -43.23 6.43 -16.90
N SER A 599 -44.24 6.00 -16.12
CA SER A 599 -44.61 6.55 -14.81
C SER A 599 -45.44 5.51 -14.04
N ASP A 600 -45.22 5.42 -12.73
CA ASP A 600 -46.10 4.70 -11.78
C ASP A 600 -46.76 5.65 -10.76
N THR A 601 -46.59 6.96 -10.95
CA THR A 601 -47.10 7.99 -10.03
C THR A 601 -48.18 8.82 -10.72
N ALA A 602 -49.31 9.00 -10.04
CA ALA A 602 -50.37 9.88 -10.53
C ALA A 602 -49.86 11.34 -10.62
N GLY A 603 -50.28 12.04 -11.65
CA GLY A 603 -49.82 13.39 -12.04
C GLY A 603 -48.49 13.43 -12.79
N GLN A 604 -47.81 12.28 -12.95
CA GLN A 604 -46.50 12.21 -13.62
C GLN A 604 -46.58 11.42 -14.92
N SER A 605 -45.98 11.94 -15.98
CA SER A 605 -46.18 11.44 -17.35
C SER A 605 -44.91 10.94 -18.01
N GLY A 606 -45.07 10.13 -19.06
CA GLY A 606 -44.01 9.70 -19.96
C GLY A 606 -43.97 10.53 -21.22
N ASN A 607 -42.82 11.10 -21.57
CA ASN A 607 -42.63 11.92 -22.77
C ASN A 607 -41.51 11.36 -23.65
N PHE A 608 -41.83 11.12 -24.92
CA PHE A 608 -40.91 10.51 -25.88
C PHE A 608 -40.79 11.39 -27.12
N THR A 609 -39.57 11.76 -27.49
CA THR A 609 -39.25 12.46 -28.73
C THR A 609 -38.38 11.55 -29.59
N LEU A 610 -38.96 11.03 -30.68
CA LEU A 610 -38.43 9.91 -31.44
C LEU A 610 -38.46 10.16 -32.95
N SER A 611 -37.53 9.58 -33.70
CA SER A 611 -37.74 9.41 -35.16
C SER A 611 -38.50 8.12 -35.46
N SER A 612 -38.24 7.06 -34.69
CA SER A 612 -38.95 5.79 -34.80
C SER A 612 -39.25 5.16 -33.43
N LEU A 613 -40.41 4.52 -33.34
CA LEU A 613 -40.83 3.67 -32.23
C LEU A 613 -41.22 2.30 -32.77
N SER A 614 -40.57 1.24 -32.27
CA SER A 614 -40.98 -0.15 -32.45
C SER A 614 -41.34 -0.73 -31.09
N ASN A 615 -42.60 -1.07 -30.87
CA ASN A 615 -43.08 -1.62 -29.60
C ASN A 615 -43.73 -2.99 -29.82
N SER A 616 -43.04 -4.05 -29.39
CA SER A 616 -43.58 -5.40 -29.30
C SER A 616 -43.88 -5.84 -27.85
N GLY A 617 -43.31 -5.12 -26.88
CA GLY A 617 -43.51 -5.30 -25.44
C GLY A 617 -44.65 -4.47 -24.87
N THR A 618 -44.54 -4.07 -23.61
CA THR A 618 -45.48 -3.15 -22.95
C THR A 618 -44.79 -1.84 -22.63
N LEU A 619 -45.35 -0.73 -23.10
CA LEU A 619 -44.97 0.62 -22.71
C LEU A 619 -46.20 1.29 -22.09
N GLN A 620 -46.12 1.62 -20.80
CA GLN A 620 -47.27 2.08 -20.03
C GLN A 620 -46.97 3.29 -19.15
N SER A 621 -48.01 4.05 -18.80
CA SER A 621 -47.94 5.18 -17.86
C SER A 621 -49.17 5.19 -16.94
N LYS A 622 -48.94 5.52 -15.65
CA LYS A 622 -49.98 5.74 -14.63
C LYS A 622 -50.70 7.08 -14.77
N GLU A 623 -50.16 7.99 -15.56
CA GLU A 623 -50.85 9.23 -15.95
C GLU A 623 -50.89 9.30 -17.48
N ASP A 624 -50.31 10.34 -18.08
CA ASP A 624 -50.27 10.52 -19.51
C ASP A 624 -49.05 9.84 -20.14
N LEU A 625 -49.21 9.53 -21.42
CA LEU A 625 -48.17 9.00 -22.28
C LEU A 625 -48.14 9.78 -23.60
N GLY A 626 -47.08 10.56 -23.82
CA GLY A 626 -46.92 11.43 -24.99
C GLY A 626 -45.77 11.00 -25.90
N PHE A 627 -46.05 10.91 -27.20
CA PHE A 627 -45.07 10.60 -28.24
C PHE A 627 -45.04 11.72 -29.29
N ASN A 628 -43.87 12.33 -29.49
CA ASN A 628 -43.56 13.16 -30.65
C ASN A 628 -42.71 12.33 -31.60
N VAL A 629 -43.29 11.84 -32.71
CA VAL A 629 -42.63 10.89 -33.62
C VAL A 629 -42.62 11.41 -35.05
N THR A 630 -41.45 11.48 -35.69
CA THR A 630 -41.34 12.09 -37.03
C THR A 630 -41.30 11.10 -38.20
N GLY A 631 -41.02 9.82 -37.96
CA GLY A 631 -40.86 8.80 -39.01
C GLY A 631 -41.86 7.65 -38.90
N THR A 632 -41.63 6.69 -38.00
CA THR A 632 -42.47 5.47 -37.92
C THR A 632 -42.86 5.13 -36.50
N LEU A 633 -44.10 4.72 -36.28
CA LEU A 633 -44.56 4.08 -35.04
C LEU A 633 -45.15 2.72 -35.40
N ALA A 634 -44.42 1.64 -35.09
CA ALA A 634 -44.87 0.28 -35.24
C ALA A 634 -45.18 -0.33 -33.87
N ASN A 635 -46.44 -0.72 -33.66
CA ASN A 635 -46.90 -1.35 -32.44
C ASN A 635 -47.47 -2.74 -32.74
N THR A 636 -46.87 -3.76 -32.14
CA THR A 636 -47.40 -5.14 -32.06
C THR A 636 -47.65 -5.57 -30.61
N GLY A 637 -47.23 -4.75 -29.64
CA GLY A 637 -47.42 -4.95 -28.20
C GLY A 637 -48.47 -4.03 -27.60
N LYS A 638 -48.19 -3.40 -26.47
CA LYS A 638 -49.13 -2.53 -25.75
C LYS A 638 -48.54 -1.13 -25.52
N LEU A 639 -49.29 -0.11 -25.91
CA LEU A 639 -49.10 1.30 -25.53
C LEU A 639 -50.28 1.70 -24.65
N LEU A 640 -50.06 1.93 -23.35
CA LEU A 640 -51.12 2.11 -22.37
C LEU A 640 -50.93 3.39 -21.56
N ALA A 641 -51.97 4.21 -21.45
CA ALA A 641 -52.04 5.30 -20.48
C ALA A 641 -53.32 5.16 -19.66
N THR A 642 -53.25 5.30 -18.35
CA THR A 642 -54.47 5.33 -17.52
C THR A 642 -55.19 6.67 -17.57
N HIS A 643 -54.52 7.75 -18.00
CA HIS A 643 -55.14 9.03 -18.32
C HIS A 643 -55.10 9.28 -19.84
N ASP A 644 -54.27 10.19 -20.36
CA ASP A 644 -54.26 10.52 -21.79
C ASP A 644 -53.10 9.85 -22.54
N LEU A 645 -53.36 9.42 -23.78
CA LEU A 645 -52.30 8.97 -24.69
C LEU A 645 -52.31 9.88 -25.93
N SER A 646 -51.15 10.48 -26.24
CA SER A 646 -50.99 11.33 -27.42
C SER A 646 -49.86 10.86 -28.33
N VAL A 647 -50.12 10.82 -29.63
CA VAL A 647 -49.12 10.63 -30.68
C VAL A 647 -49.18 11.83 -31.63
N ASN A 648 -48.12 12.61 -31.68
CA ASN A 648 -48.01 13.81 -32.48
C ASN A 648 -46.89 13.67 -33.52
N ALA A 649 -47.24 13.82 -34.80
CA ALA A 649 -46.29 13.83 -35.91
C ALA A 649 -45.77 15.23 -36.27
N ALA A 650 -46.31 16.28 -35.64
CA ALA A 650 -46.15 17.66 -36.05
C ALA A 650 -46.39 17.83 -37.57
N THR A 651 -45.42 18.37 -38.32
CA THR A 651 -45.47 18.53 -39.78
C THR A 651 -44.82 17.37 -40.54
N SER A 652 -44.21 16.41 -39.84
CA SER A 652 -43.49 15.29 -40.44
C SER A 652 -44.44 14.21 -40.98
N ALA A 653 -43.95 13.44 -41.95
CA ALA A 653 -44.66 12.29 -42.49
C ALA A 653 -44.45 11.08 -41.54
N LEU A 654 -45.40 10.89 -40.61
CA LEU A 654 -45.41 9.75 -39.69
C LEU A 654 -46.24 8.58 -40.24
N ALA A 655 -45.66 7.39 -40.31
CA ALA A 655 -46.38 6.15 -40.59
C ALA A 655 -46.66 5.38 -39.29
N ILE A 656 -47.92 5.25 -38.91
CA ILE A 656 -48.38 4.55 -37.70
C ILE A 656 -48.98 3.20 -38.12
N SER A 657 -48.42 2.10 -37.61
CA SER A 657 -48.94 0.74 -37.74
C SER A 657 -49.25 0.13 -36.38
N ASN A 658 -50.49 -0.29 -36.17
CA ASN A 658 -50.89 -1.02 -34.96
C ASN A 658 -51.31 -2.45 -35.34
N THR A 659 -50.37 -3.38 -35.45
CA THR A 659 -50.64 -4.71 -36.01
C THR A 659 -51.03 -5.69 -34.92
N ASN A 660 -52.10 -6.48 -35.12
CA ASN A 660 -52.54 -7.52 -34.17
C ASN A 660 -51.35 -8.36 -33.63
N PRO A 661 -51.20 -8.53 -32.30
CA PRO A 661 -52.16 -8.20 -31.23
C PRO A 661 -52.03 -6.79 -30.62
N GLY A 662 -51.44 -5.85 -31.36
CA GLY A 662 -51.16 -4.49 -30.93
C GLY A 662 -52.35 -3.76 -30.27
N VAL A 663 -52.11 -3.17 -29.11
CA VAL A 663 -53.06 -2.35 -28.35
C VAL A 663 -52.52 -0.94 -28.16
N ILE A 664 -53.33 0.06 -28.49
CA ILE A 664 -53.13 1.46 -28.12
C ILE A 664 -54.34 1.88 -27.29
N GLN A 665 -54.13 2.23 -26.02
CA GLN A 665 -55.23 2.51 -25.10
C GLN A 665 -54.95 3.72 -24.20
N ALA A 666 -55.94 4.62 -24.11
CA ALA A 666 -56.01 5.67 -23.11
C ALA A 666 -57.23 5.46 -22.19
N GLY A 667 -57.09 5.73 -20.90
CA GLY A 667 -58.22 5.72 -19.96
C GLY A 667 -59.15 6.92 -20.10
N ASN A 668 -58.62 8.05 -20.60
CA ASN A 668 -59.37 9.26 -20.91
C ASN A 668 -59.26 9.63 -22.40
N ALA A 669 -58.40 10.58 -22.79
CA ALA A 669 -58.29 11.01 -24.18
C ALA A 669 -57.19 10.27 -24.94
N LEU A 670 -57.55 9.67 -26.08
CA LEU A 670 -56.60 9.17 -27.07
C LEU A 670 -56.52 10.15 -28.23
N THR A 671 -55.37 10.78 -28.45
CA THR A 671 -55.15 11.73 -29.55
C THR A 671 -54.04 11.25 -30.48
N ILE A 672 -54.34 11.16 -31.79
CA ILE A 672 -53.35 10.90 -32.83
C ILE A 672 -53.44 12.04 -33.84
N SER A 673 -52.40 12.87 -33.94
CA SER A 673 -52.41 14.08 -34.76
C SER A 673 -51.16 14.21 -35.66
N GLY A 674 -51.37 14.66 -36.90
CA GLY A 674 -50.31 14.91 -37.85
C GLY A 674 -50.84 15.18 -39.26
N ALA A 675 -50.58 16.37 -39.80
CA ALA A 675 -51.13 16.79 -41.10
C ALA A 675 -50.71 15.86 -42.26
N ASN A 676 -49.54 15.23 -42.14
CA ASN A 676 -48.99 14.28 -43.10
C ASN A 676 -48.92 12.84 -42.56
N ALA A 677 -49.51 12.57 -41.39
CA ALA A 677 -49.45 11.26 -40.78
C ALA A 677 -50.42 10.27 -41.43
N THR A 678 -50.03 9.01 -41.54
CA THR A 678 -50.90 7.90 -41.95
C THR A 678 -51.07 6.95 -40.78
N PHE A 679 -52.29 6.46 -40.56
CA PHE A 679 -52.59 5.52 -39.49
C PHE A 679 -53.28 4.27 -40.02
N ASN A 680 -52.64 3.12 -39.83
CA ASN A 680 -53.18 1.81 -40.19
C ASN A 680 -53.33 0.92 -38.94
N THR A 681 -54.57 0.55 -38.63
CA THR A 681 -54.90 -0.25 -37.44
C THR A 681 -54.69 -1.75 -37.61
N GLN A 682 -54.36 -2.27 -38.80
CA GLN A 682 -53.90 -3.65 -39.07
C GLN A 682 -54.43 -4.75 -38.13
N SER A 683 -55.75 -4.82 -37.95
CA SER A 683 -56.45 -5.73 -37.03
C SER A 683 -56.08 -5.61 -35.53
N GLY A 684 -55.27 -4.64 -35.14
CA GLY A 684 -55.03 -4.25 -33.75
C GLY A 684 -56.20 -3.50 -33.11
N THR A 685 -56.03 -3.19 -31.83
CA THR A 685 -57.06 -2.57 -30.98
C THR A 685 -56.64 -1.17 -30.56
N VAL A 686 -57.56 -0.21 -30.71
CA VAL A 686 -57.38 1.21 -30.41
C VAL A 686 -58.57 1.67 -29.56
N LEU A 687 -58.31 2.04 -28.30
CA LEU A 687 -59.34 2.35 -27.31
C LEU A 687 -59.08 3.71 -26.65
N GLY A 688 -60.12 4.53 -26.53
CA GLY A 688 -60.13 5.74 -25.72
C GLY A 688 -61.51 5.99 -25.12
N ASN A 689 -61.59 6.74 -24.03
CA ASN A 689 -62.89 7.28 -23.59
C ASN A 689 -63.37 8.31 -24.61
N THR A 690 -62.48 9.25 -24.95
CA THR A 690 -62.62 10.18 -26.08
C THR A 690 -61.50 9.92 -27.07
N THR A 691 -61.82 9.77 -28.35
CA THR A 691 -60.80 9.52 -29.40
C THR A 691 -60.77 10.64 -30.43
N GLY A 692 -59.62 11.31 -30.58
CA GLY A 692 -59.36 12.33 -31.60
C GLY A 692 -58.28 11.88 -32.59
N ILE A 693 -58.64 11.64 -33.85
CA ILE A 693 -57.70 11.25 -34.91
C ILE A 693 -57.71 12.31 -36.01
N THR A 694 -56.59 13.01 -36.18
CA THR A 694 -56.37 14.03 -37.21
C THR A 694 -55.14 13.67 -38.03
N VAL A 695 -55.35 12.87 -39.07
CA VAL A 695 -54.30 12.29 -39.93
C VAL A 695 -54.63 12.50 -41.42
N SER A 696 -53.64 12.42 -42.30
CA SER A 696 -53.85 12.53 -43.76
C SER A 696 -54.58 11.31 -44.33
N SER A 697 -54.39 10.13 -43.71
CA SER A 697 -55.05 8.89 -44.09
C SER A 697 -55.24 7.97 -42.88
N LEU A 698 -56.43 7.40 -42.75
CA LEU A 698 -56.78 6.37 -41.76
C LEU A 698 -57.27 5.12 -42.50
N ASN A 699 -56.57 3.99 -42.32
CA ASN A 699 -57.02 2.68 -42.75
C ASN A 699 -57.38 1.85 -41.51
N ASN A 700 -58.68 1.62 -41.33
CA ASN A 700 -59.17 0.83 -40.20
C ASN A 700 -59.53 -0.60 -40.62
N SER A 701 -58.76 -1.59 -40.17
CA SER A 701 -59.03 -3.02 -40.33
C SER A 701 -59.10 -3.78 -39.00
N GLY A 702 -59.05 -3.05 -37.88
CA GLY A 702 -59.15 -3.56 -36.51
C GLY A 702 -60.24 -2.88 -35.69
N THR A 703 -60.08 -2.91 -34.37
CA THR A 703 -61.02 -2.27 -33.44
C THR A 703 -60.58 -0.84 -33.18
N LEU A 704 -61.49 0.09 -33.44
CA LEU A 704 -61.37 1.50 -33.06
C LEU A 704 -62.63 1.87 -32.28
N GLN A 705 -62.49 2.16 -30.98
CA GLN A 705 -63.63 2.43 -30.09
C GLN A 705 -63.41 3.70 -29.24
N SER A 706 -64.44 4.54 -29.23
CA SER A 706 -64.65 5.66 -28.29
C SER A 706 -65.86 5.32 -27.42
N ASN A 707 -65.81 5.61 -26.11
CA ASN A 707 -66.93 5.36 -25.19
C ASN A 707 -67.85 6.58 -25.00
N ALA A 708 -67.34 7.78 -25.29
CA ALA A 708 -68.06 9.05 -25.26
C ALA A 708 -68.25 9.63 -26.67
#